data_AF-A0A524LPS5-F1
#
_entry.id   AF-A0A524LPS5-F1
#
_cell.length_a   1.000
_cell.length_b   1.000
_cell.length_c   1.000
_cell.angle_alpha   90.00
_cell.angle_beta   90.00
_cell.angle_gamma   90.00
#
_symmetry.space_group_name_H-M   'P 1'
#
loop_
_entity.id
_entity.type
_entity.pdbx_description
1 polymer ?
#
loop_
_entity_poly.entity_id
_entity_poly.type
_entity_poly.pdbx_seq_one_letter_code
_entity_poly.pdbx_strand_id
1 'polypeptide(L)'
;MKLLKSVFFMSCLFFLSNSYAQELQILNYVNHGEAYSPATISYVDGGSITLTRVEIWGTWIGSDAPSPAQALNWFANTEDDCPMAPLDWASVVIDTSWTDNLDGTYSASEDIRKRYRNAAWDAAPVTTGWMAENQVYTIEVQSVIGETPTTLETFIFDAASTPDFESAEYRVRYSAERTGTQIDTATAQVRFRFNNAARSFVLPAGTEFLRINWKNDAGTFYTMHYPVEFISTSELGLKMTITPEAYPPAGYFSPGDTVDVDVELTNDGGTVLNWNESATNGLDRLYYYFDGPKQDYEKIYYDVRVINSGALQTDDATGEPYTNPLKIVIPETLPGDVGTYTIMLRVRRIFGGTTYFAQLEDIQVGTATVTDIPVGNCETCHNESSTFPDMPILFNHGYSEWPQCLICHTDEQEFAFSKIVHEKTMHKHEYTGEKGDCSVCHINKSNDQFTSDANQVCTACHNPTPYYPSDHAADVPLYAETGMSCATQNCHAFGGLGVFKTIDETHAGLAAKYVGGTLTASPANTVPEIDGIEDAAWDNATSITTLAGAELKALYDNENLYLLAKWVDGHNLLNGSAGPTESVDKNLWTYNTDTWTKSGEEDRFAFLWDAGDSFGASCANMCHLDGSMSTSDGNADVWHWKAARTNPIGLSDDKWWSSNGRDSDASTVGAYSNNVNVDGTGPLYSGPITDGHFIVIAKGGSTGDLETNINTANTYPGYYLNANAEGSQWDVNTVGKFDEGTGTWTVEFKRA
;
A
#
# COMPACT_ATOMS: atom_id res chain seq x y z
N MET A 1 -38.47 -4.75 47.25
CA MET A 1 -38.61 -4.31 45.84
C MET A 1 -37.39 -3.44 45.52
N LYS A 2 -36.67 -3.77 44.44
CA LYS A 2 -35.29 -3.36 44.07
C LYS A 2 -34.16 -3.92 44.97
N LEU A 3 -33.49 -4.94 44.46
CA LEU A 3 -32.32 -5.60 45.06
C LEU A 3 -31.24 -5.72 43.98
N LEU A 4 -30.03 -5.30 44.34
CA LEU A 4 -28.80 -5.31 43.56
C LEU A 4 -28.49 -6.72 43.03
N LYS A 5 -28.05 -6.81 41.77
CA LYS A 5 -27.31 -7.97 41.25
C LYS A 5 -25.83 -7.61 41.22
N SER A 6 -25.09 -8.15 42.18
CA SER A 6 -23.67 -8.45 42.07
C SER A 6 -23.56 -9.79 41.35
N VAL A 7 -22.80 -9.86 40.25
CA VAL A 7 -22.49 -11.13 39.57
C VAL A 7 -21.12 -11.59 40.05
N PHE A 8 -21.12 -12.78 40.66
CA PHE A 8 -19.94 -13.55 41.04
C PHE A 8 -19.25 -14.10 39.79
N PHE A 9 -17.93 -13.95 39.73
CA PHE A 9 -17.07 -14.73 38.85
C PHE A 9 -17.09 -16.19 39.30
N MET A 10 -17.41 -17.11 38.40
CA MET A 10 -17.26 -18.55 38.59
C MET A 10 -16.15 -19.02 37.64
N SER A 11 -14.95 -19.13 38.18
CA SER A 11 -13.83 -19.81 37.55
C SER A 11 -14.04 -21.33 37.66
N CYS A 12 -14.08 -22.03 36.53
CA CYS A 12 -13.96 -23.49 36.51
C CYS A 12 -12.50 -23.86 36.81
N LEU A 13 -12.22 -24.25 38.06
CA LEU A 13 -11.03 -25.02 38.40
C LEU A 13 -11.40 -26.51 38.35
N PHE A 14 -10.79 -27.27 37.45
CA PHE A 14 -10.69 -28.72 37.59
C PHE A 14 -9.32 -29.06 38.19
N PHE A 15 -9.32 -29.67 39.38
CA PHE A 15 -8.14 -30.31 39.95
C PHE A 15 -8.03 -31.73 39.39
N LEU A 16 -7.03 -31.98 38.55
CA LEU A 16 -6.49 -33.31 38.32
C LEU A 16 -5.11 -33.38 38.96
N SER A 17 -4.95 -34.36 39.85
CA SER A 17 -3.72 -34.66 40.56
C SER A 17 -2.72 -35.33 39.61
N ASN A 18 -1.89 -34.53 38.95
CA ASN A 18 -0.45 -34.73 38.78
C ASN A 18 0.09 -33.54 37.97
N SER A 19 1.27 -33.11 38.35
CA SER A 19 1.83 -31.77 38.18
C SER A 19 2.11 -31.36 36.72
N TYR A 20 1.17 -30.67 36.05
CA TYR A 20 1.44 -29.71 34.97
C TYR A 20 0.29 -28.69 34.89
N ALA A 21 0.55 -27.42 35.17
CA ALA A 21 -0.39 -26.34 34.91
C ALA A 21 -0.05 -25.72 33.54
N GLN A 22 -1.01 -25.66 32.62
CA GLN A 22 -0.88 -24.92 31.36
C GLN A 22 -1.99 -23.87 31.30
N GLU A 23 -1.59 -22.62 31.03
CA GLU A 23 -2.48 -21.52 30.69
C GLU A 23 -2.47 -21.37 29.17
N LEU A 24 -3.63 -21.49 28.52
CA LEU A 24 -3.77 -21.28 27.08
C LEU A 24 -4.27 -19.84 26.86
N GLN A 25 -3.43 -18.97 26.29
CA GLN A 25 -3.83 -17.63 25.85
C GLN A 25 -3.82 -17.54 24.32
N ILE A 26 -4.92 -17.05 23.75
CA ILE A 26 -5.04 -16.70 22.33
C ILE A 26 -4.83 -15.20 22.23
N LEU A 27 -3.71 -14.77 21.63
CA LEU A 27 -3.26 -13.38 21.74
C LEU A 27 -3.61 -12.47 20.56
N ASN A 28 -3.98 -12.98 19.37
CA ASN A 28 -4.40 -12.12 18.24
C ASN A 28 -5.21 -12.86 17.17
N TYR A 29 -6.17 -12.15 16.57
CA TYR A 29 -6.91 -12.52 15.35
C TYR A 29 -6.85 -11.34 14.38
N VAL A 30 -6.56 -11.60 13.10
CA VAL A 30 -6.58 -10.56 12.05
C VAL A 30 -7.51 -11.06 10.94
N ASN A 31 -8.63 -10.36 10.77
CA ASN A 31 -9.42 -10.42 9.54
C ASN A 31 -9.22 -9.09 8.81
N HIS A 32 -9.07 -9.11 7.49
CA HIS A 32 -8.93 -7.89 6.71
C HIS A 32 -10.20 -7.04 6.86
N GLY A 33 -10.14 -5.98 7.66
CA GLY A 33 -11.16 -4.95 7.71
C GLY A 33 -11.36 -4.26 9.06
N GLU A 34 -11.42 -4.99 10.18
CA GLU A 34 -11.71 -4.37 11.49
C GLU A 34 -11.03 -5.13 12.64
N ALA A 35 -10.29 -4.40 13.49
CA ALA A 35 -9.68 -4.94 14.70
C ALA A 35 -10.70 -4.90 15.85
N TYR A 36 -11.16 -6.06 16.31
CA TYR A 36 -11.86 -6.17 17.60
C TYR A 36 -10.94 -6.83 18.64
N SER A 37 -10.84 -6.21 19.81
CA SER A 37 -10.27 -6.82 21.01
C SER A 37 -11.16 -7.98 21.49
N PRO A 38 -10.60 -9.12 21.96
CA PRO A 38 -11.39 -10.31 22.21
C PRO A 38 -12.11 -10.21 23.56
N ALA A 39 -13.40 -9.92 23.52
CA ALA A 39 -14.33 -10.39 24.53
C ALA A 39 -15.54 -11.01 23.83
N THR A 40 -15.62 -12.35 23.92
CA THR A 40 -16.74 -13.23 23.57
C THR A 40 -17.07 -13.45 22.09
N ILE A 41 -16.74 -14.65 21.58
CA ILE A 41 -17.45 -15.31 20.47
C ILE A 41 -18.46 -16.28 21.10
N SER A 42 -19.72 -16.21 20.71
CA SER A 42 -20.75 -17.19 21.09
C SER A 42 -21.05 -18.09 19.89
N TYR A 43 -20.90 -19.40 20.09
CA TYR A 43 -21.11 -20.44 19.06
C TYR A 43 -22.58 -20.86 19.01
N VAL A 44 -23.10 -21.10 17.80
CA VAL A 44 -24.41 -21.71 17.56
C VAL A 44 -24.17 -23.05 16.86
N ASP A 45 -24.83 -24.10 17.35
CA ASP A 45 -24.67 -25.48 16.91
C ASP A 45 -24.96 -25.63 15.40
N GLY A 46 -23.97 -26.10 14.64
CA GLY A 46 -24.08 -26.36 13.19
C GLY A 46 -23.39 -25.36 12.24
N GLY A 47 -22.70 -24.33 12.73
CA GLY A 47 -21.84 -23.46 11.90
C GLY A 47 -20.40 -23.96 11.80
N SER A 48 -19.75 -23.78 10.63
CA SER A 48 -18.30 -23.95 10.46
C SER A 48 -17.58 -22.60 10.65
N ILE A 49 -16.39 -22.63 11.26
CA ILE A 49 -15.49 -21.48 11.37
C ILE A 49 -14.20 -21.85 10.64
N THR A 50 -13.80 -21.06 9.65
CA THR A 50 -12.52 -21.22 8.97
C THR A 50 -11.47 -20.34 9.66
N LEU A 51 -10.46 -20.96 10.26
CA LEU A 51 -9.33 -20.26 10.86
C LEU A 51 -8.16 -20.27 9.87
N THR A 52 -7.68 -19.09 9.47
CA THR A 52 -6.59 -18.94 8.49
C THR A 52 -5.20 -19.17 9.10
N ARG A 53 -5.05 -19.01 10.42
CA ARG A 53 -3.80 -19.32 11.15
C ARG A 53 -4.10 -19.63 12.61
N VAL A 54 -3.60 -20.75 13.11
CA VAL A 54 -3.63 -21.12 14.53
C VAL A 54 -2.20 -21.32 14.99
N GLU A 55 -1.75 -20.52 15.95
CA GLU A 55 -0.46 -20.70 16.61
C GLU A 55 -0.68 -21.12 18.06
N ILE A 56 -0.09 -22.26 18.44
CA ILE A 56 -0.17 -22.79 19.80
C ILE A 56 1.24 -22.73 20.39
N TRP A 57 1.38 -22.03 21.51
CA TRP A 57 2.62 -21.93 22.27
C TRP A 57 2.46 -22.66 23.61
N GLY A 58 3.46 -23.45 23.99
CA GLY A 58 3.50 -24.12 25.30
C GLY A 58 4.93 -24.36 25.75
N THR A 59 5.18 -24.23 27.05
CA THR A 59 6.49 -24.50 27.66
C THR A 59 6.39 -25.77 28.51
N TRP A 60 7.14 -26.81 28.15
CA TRP A 60 7.23 -28.04 28.94
C TRP A 60 8.38 -27.94 29.94
N ILE A 61 8.09 -28.20 31.22
CA ILE A 61 9.10 -28.19 32.29
C ILE A 61 9.16 -29.59 32.90
N GLY A 62 10.06 -30.44 32.39
CA GLY A 62 10.30 -31.79 32.89
C GLY A 62 11.17 -32.63 31.95
N SER A 63 11.84 -33.67 32.46
CA SER A 63 12.73 -34.55 31.68
C SER A 63 12.00 -35.44 30.67
N ASP A 64 10.67 -35.47 30.72
CA ASP A 64 9.80 -36.30 29.88
C ASP A 64 9.01 -35.45 28.87
N ALA A 65 9.60 -34.37 28.35
CA ALA A 65 8.96 -33.57 27.31
C ALA A 65 8.71 -34.45 26.06
N PRO A 66 7.47 -34.52 25.54
CA PRO A 66 7.19 -35.31 24.35
C PRO A 66 7.94 -34.72 23.15
N SER A 67 8.44 -35.59 22.27
CA SER A 67 8.98 -35.14 20.98
C SER A 67 7.89 -34.36 20.20
N PRO A 68 8.25 -33.47 19.26
CA PRO A 68 7.25 -32.75 18.47
C PRO A 68 6.23 -33.66 17.77
N ALA A 69 6.63 -34.86 17.35
CA ALA A 69 5.73 -35.87 16.80
C ALA A 69 4.81 -36.50 17.85
N GLN A 70 5.29 -36.69 19.09
CA GLN A 70 4.45 -37.14 20.21
C GLN A 70 3.49 -36.04 20.67
N ALA A 71 3.92 -34.77 20.68
CA ALA A 71 3.05 -33.63 20.96
C ALA A 71 1.97 -33.48 19.88
N LEU A 72 2.34 -33.60 18.60
CA LEU A 72 1.39 -33.57 17.48
C LEU A 72 0.41 -34.75 17.53
N ASN A 73 0.90 -35.96 17.82
CA ASN A 73 0.03 -37.12 18.05
C ASN A 73 -0.88 -36.95 19.27
N TRP A 74 -0.48 -36.18 20.27
CA TRP A 74 -1.32 -35.88 21.43
C TRP A 74 -2.47 -34.93 21.08
N PHE A 75 -2.23 -33.98 20.17
CA PHE A 75 -3.28 -33.10 19.61
C PHE A 75 -4.17 -33.80 18.57
N ALA A 76 -3.63 -34.79 17.86
CA ALA A 76 -4.35 -35.57 16.84
C ALA A 76 -5.02 -36.85 17.36
N ASN A 77 -4.78 -37.24 18.61
CA ASN A 77 -5.41 -38.43 19.20
C ASN A 77 -6.87 -38.12 19.56
N THR A 78 -7.78 -38.88 18.99
CA THR A 78 -9.24 -38.72 19.12
C THR A 78 -9.83 -39.48 20.31
N GLU A 79 -9.01 -40.03 21.20
CA GLU A 79 -9.48 -40.63 22.44
C GLU A 79 -10.01 -39.55 23.42
N ASP A 80 -11.11 -39.89 24.11
CA ASP A 80 -12.20 -39.03 24.62
C ASP A 80 -11.88 -37.87 25.59
N ASP A 81 -10.61 -37.52 25.85
CA ASP A 81 -10.24 -36.47 26.83
C ASP A 81 -9.46 -35.27 26.23
N CYS A 82 -9.35 -35.14 24.90
CA CYS A 82 -8.74 -33.98 24.26
C CYS A 82 -9.77 -32.85 24.00
N PRO A 83 -9.61 -31.63 24.54
CA PRO A 83 -10.55 -30.52 24.35
C PRO A 83 -10.63 -29.99 22.90
N MET A 84 -9.81 -30.52 21.98
CA MET A 84 -9.74 -30.16 20.56
C MET A 84 -10.29 -31.25 19.62
N ALA A 85 -10.79 -32.37 20.18
CA ALA A 85 -11.34 -33.50 19.42
C ALA A 85 -12.45 -33.16 18.37
N PRO A 86 -13.22 -32.06 18.47
CA PRO A 86 -14.23 -31.72 17.45
C PRO A 86 -13.70 -31.08 16.16
N LEU A 87 -12.41 -30.74 16.05
CA LEU A 87 -11.86 -30.05 14.87
C LEU A 87 -11.44 -31.03 13.77
N ASP A 88 -11.93 -30.85 12.55
CA ASP A 88 -11.51 -31.63 11.38
C ASP A 88 -10.18 -31.12 10.81
N TRP A 89 -9.09 -31.74 11.24
CA TRP A 89 -7.73 -31.40 10.86
C TRP A 89 -7.39 -31.70 9.39
N ALA A 90 -8.23 -32.43 8.65
CA ALA A 90 -7.98 -32.72 7.23
C ALA A 90 -8.16 -31.48 6.32
N SER A 91 -8.73 -30.40 6.83
CA SER A 91 -9.14 -29.20 6.07
C SER A 91 -8.26 -27.95 6.30
N VAL A 92 -7.19 -28.04 7.10
CA VAL A 92 -6.33 -26.89 7.43
C VAL A 92 -5.28 -26.67 6.34
N VAL A 93 -5.43 -25.62 5.53
CA VAL A 93 -4.45 -25.16 4.53
C VAL A 93 -3.55 -24.10 5.16
N ILE A 94 -2.22 -24.28 5.09
CA ILE A 94 -1.22 -23.34 5.57
C ILE A 94 -0.92 -22.32 4.46
N ASP A 95 -1.30 -21.05 4.66
CA ASP A 95 -0.98 -19.96 3.75
C ASP A 95 0.46 -19.45 3.97
N THR A 96 1.17 -19.16 2.88
CA THR A 96 2.48 -18.51 2.87
C THR A 96 2.44 -17.30 1.94
N SER A 97 2.23 -16.10 2.49
CA SER A 97 2.33 -14.84 1.76
C SER A 97 3.78 -14.35 1.63
N TRP A 98 4.05 -13.60 0.57
CA TRP A 98 5.37 -13.13 0.11
C TRP A 98 5.41 -11.61 -0.14
N THR A 99 6.61 -11.03 -0.03
CA THR A 99 6.97 -9.65 -0.44
C THR A 99 8.03 -9.68 -1.55
N ASP A 100 7.84 -8.88 -2.60
CA ASP A 100 8.73 -8.77 -3.78
C ASP A 100 9.86 -7.74 -3.59
N ASN A 101 11.02 -8.01 -4.20
CA ASN A 101 12.12 -7.06 -4.39
C ASN A 101 12.40 -6.91 -5.90
N LEU A 102 12.48 -5.66 -6.34
CA LEU A 102 12.73 -5.19 -7.71
C LEU A 102 14.23 -5.27 -8.06
N ASP A 103 14.56 -5.83 -9.23
CA ASP A 103 15.70 -5.44 -10.07
C ASP A 103 15.57 -6.10 -11.47
N GLY A 104 15.55 -5.27 -12.53
CA GLY A 104 15.16 -5.59 -13.91
C GLY A 104 16.07 -6.56 -14.70
N THR A 105 16.26 -7.77 -14.19
CA THR A 105 16.80 -8.93 -14.91
C THR A 105 15.81 -10.07 -14.75
N TYR A 106 15.42 -10.79 -15.82
CA TYR A 106 14.51 -11.94 -15.74
C TYR A 106 15.15 -13.11 -14.99
N SER A 107 15.19 -13.01 -13.66
CA SER A 107 15.37 -14.16 -12.79
C SER A 107 13.97 -14.57 -12.32
N ALA A 108 13.43 -15.66 -12.88
CA ALA A 108 12.34 -16.37 -12.22
C ALA A 108 12.93 -16.99 -10.94
N SER A 109 13.01 -16.23 -9.85
CA SER A 109 13.67 -16.66 -8.63
C SER A 109 12.65 -17.22 -7.64
N GLU A 110 11.93 -18.28 -8.01
CA GLU A 110 10.98 -18.89 -7.08
C GLU A 110 11.59 -20.00 -6.23
N ASP A 111 11.22 -19.92 -4.97
CA ASP A 111 11.75 -20.65 -3.84
C ASP A 111 11.00 -21.98 -3.68
N ILE A 112 11.47 -23.03 -4.34
CA ILE A 112 11.01 -24.38 -4.02
C ILE A 112 11.54 -24.72 -2.61
N ARG A 113 10.74 -24.42 -1.58
CA ARG A 113 11.01 -24.85 -0.20
C ARG A 113 10.72 -26.34 -0.05
N LYS A 114 11.55 -27.19 -0.66
CA LYS A 114 11.67 -28.55 -0.17
C LYS A 114 12.48 -28.51 1.13
N ARG A 115 11.79 -28.26 2.24
CA ARG A 115 12.37 -28.36 3.58
C ARG A 115 12.54 -29.84 3.90
N TYR A 116 13.63 -30.43 3.43
CA TYR A 116 14.03 -31.76 3.87
C TYR A 116 14.55 -31.67 5.30
N ARG A 117 13.63 -31.63 6.28
CA ARG A 117 13.96 -32.19 7.60
C ARG A 117 14.03 -33.69 7.39
N ASN A 118 15.23 -34.18 7.14
CA ASN A 118 15.42 -35.61 7.03
C ASN A 118 15.07 -36.21 8.40
N ALA A 119 14.11 -37.13 8.48
CA ALA A 119 13.83 -37.89 9.71
C ALA A 119 15.07 -38.65 10.21
N ALA A 120 16.08 -38.84 9.34
CA ALA A 120 17.39 -39.36 9.73
C ALA A 120 18.23 -38.41 10.62
N TRP A 121 17.91 -37.11 10.68
CA TRP A 121 18.55 -36.18 11.62
C TRP A 121 18.04 -36.39 13.06
N ASP A 122 16.78 -36.80 13.22
CA ASP A 122 16.20 -37.12 14.55
C ASP A 122 16.44 -38.58 14.96
N ALA A 123 16.69 -39.47 13.99
CA ALA A 123 16.95 -40.90 14.25
C ALA A 123 18.44 -41.23 14.48
N ALA A 124 19.37 -40.35 14.08
CA ALA A 124 20.72 -40.38 14.60
C ALA A 124 20.70 -39.58 15.92
N PRO A 125 21.12 -40.16 17.05
CA PRO A 125 21.14 -39.39 18.29
C PRO A 125 22.05 -38.18 18.05
N VAL A 126 21.47 -36.99 18.13
CA VAL A 126 22.19 -35.73 18.31
C VAL A 126 22.74 -35.76 19.74
N THR A 127 23.59 -36.75 20.05
CA THR A 127 24.53 -36.62 21.14
C THR A 127 25.48 -35.53 20.70
N THR A 128 25.54 -34.48 21.50
CA THR A 128 26.48 -33.36 21.55
C THR A 128 27.97 -33.77 21.42
N GLY A 129 28.37 -34.44 20.34
CA GLY A 129 29.69 -35.09 20.27
C GLY A 129 30.19 -35.49 18.89
N TRP A 130 29.54 -35.10 17.78
CA TRP A 130 30.10 -35.34 16.44
C TRP A 130 31.26 -34.40 16.10
N MET A 131 31.30 -33.23 16.75
CA MET A 131 32.41 -32.31 16.64
C MET A 131 33.30 -32.43 17.87
N ALA A 132 34.44 -33.10 17.72
CA ALA A 132 35.49 -33.13 18.72
C ALA A 132 36.03 -31.71 18.93
N GLU A 133 36.15 -31.29 20.19
CA GLU A 133 36.79 -30.03 20.55
C GLU A 133 38.20 -29.99 19.93
N ASN A 134 38.53 -28.86 19.28
CA ASN A 134 39.80 -28.62 18.59
C ASN A 134 40.03 -29.37 17.26
N GLN A 135 38.98 -29.83 16.57
CA GLN A 135 39.09 -30.27 15.18
C GLN A 135 38.56 -29.22 14.20
N VAL A 136 39.19 -29.16 13.03
CA VAL A 136 38.69 -28.40 11.90
C VAL A 136 37.73 -29.29 11.10
N TYR A 137 36.50 -28.81 10.94
CA TYR A 137 35.49 -29.46 10.14
C TYR A 137 35.38 -28.78 8.79
N THR A 138 35.23 -29.56 7.72
CA THR A 138 35.06 -29.05 6.37
C THR A 138 33.79 -29.63 5.76
N ILE A 139 32.87 -28.77 5.31
CA ILE A 139 31.74 -29.19 4.49
C ILE A 139 32.07 -28.86 3.04
N GLU A 140 32.24 -29.90 2.22
CA GLU A 140 32.45 -29.76 0.79
C GLU A 140 31.14 -30.05 0.05
N VAL A 141 30.67 -29.07 -0.71
CA VAL A 141 29.48 -29.22 -1.53
C VAL A 141 29.88 -29.40 -2.98
N GLN A 142 29.42 -30.48 -3.60
CA GLN A 142 29.79 -30.88 -4.95
C GLN A 142 28.54 -31.05 -5.81
N SER A 143 28.61 -30.62 -7.06
CA SER A 143 27.70 -31.09 -8.11
C SER A 143 28.25 -32.40 -8.67
N VAL A 144 27.37 -33.35 -9.02
CA VAL A 144 27.80 -34.60 -9.65
C VAL A 144 27.07 -34.78 -10.97
N ILE A 145 27.84 -34.93 -12.05
CA ILE A 145 27.36 -35.24 -13.40
C ILE A 145 27.93 -36.61 -13.77
N GLY A 146 27.06 -37.62 -13.92
CA GLY A 146 27.48 -39.02 -13.98
C GLY A 146 28.32 -39.42 -12.76
N GLU A 147 29.59 -39.82 -12.99
CA GLU A 147 30.52 -40.19 -11.91
C GLU A 147 31.50 -39.07 -11.51
N THR A 148 31.41 -37.88 -12.12
CA THR A 148 32.41 -36.82 -11.95
C THR A 148 31.91 -35.76 -10.94
N PRO A 149 32.44 -35.72 -9.70
CA PRO A 149 32.12 -34.65 -8.77
C PRO A 149 32.89 -33.38 -9.12
N THR A 150 32.21 -32.23 -9.07
CA THR A 150 32.81 -30.90 -9.17
C THR A 150 32.49 -30.14 -7.89
N THR A 151 33.53 -29.79 -7.12
CA THR A 151 33.38 -29.02 -5.88
C THR A 151 32.91 -27.60 -6.21
N LEU A 152 31.77 -27.23 -5.65
CA LEU A 152 31.13 -25.92 -5.80
C LEU A 152 31.62 -24.97 -4.71
N GLU A 153 31.70 -25.46 -3.47
CA GLU A 153 32.04 -24.64 -2.31
C GLU A 153 32.64 -25.49 -1.19
N THR A 154 33.46 -24.88 -0.34
CA THR A 154 34.06 -25.53 0.83
C THR A 154 33.93 -24.63 2.06
N PHE A 155 33.14 -25.05 3.03
CA PHE A 155 32.98 -24.35 4.30
C PHE A 155 33.93 -24.95 5.34
N ILE A 156 34.71 -24.12 6.02
CA ILE A 156 35.63 -24.55 7.07
C ILE A 156 35.15 -24.00 8.40
N PHE A 157 35.03 -24.88 9.40
CA PHE A 157 34.58 -24.57 10.75
C PHE A 157 35.66 -24.97 11.73
N ASP A 158 36.01 -24.05 12.63
CA ASP A 158 36.85 -24.36 13.78
C ASP A 158 35.95 -24.58 15.00
N ALA A 159 35.89 -25.82 15.49
CA ALA A 159 35.08 -26.22 16.63
C ALA A 159 35.43 -25.45 17.92
N ALA A 160 36.63 -24.85 18.01
CA ALA A 160 37.05 -24.09 19.18
C ALA A 160 36.46 -22.66 19.25
N SER A 161 35.88 -22.14 18.16
CA SER A 161 35.48 -20.73 18.05
C SER A 161 34.02 -20.48 17.67
N THR A 162 33.25 -21.53 17.40
CA THR A 162 31.87 -21.41 16.92
C THR A 162 30.88 -21.90 17.98
N PRO A 163 30.33 -21.01 18.82
CA PRO A 163 29.13 -21.35 19.57
C PRO A 163 27.96 -21.41 18.58
N ASP A 164 27.25 -22.54 18.61
CA ASP A 164 25.91 -22.76 18.06
C ASP A 164 25.78 -22.96 16.53
N PHE A 165 26.25 -24.12 16.06
CA PHE A 165 25.68 -24.72 14.85
C PHE A 165 24.25 -25.22 15.15
N GLU A 166 23.24 -24.36 15.06
CA GLU A 166 21.85 -24.74 15.40
C GLU A 166 21.18 -25.60 14.31
N SER A 167 21.42 -25.31 13.04
CA SER A 167 20.91 -26.10 11.92
C SER A 167 21.59 -25.73 10.60
N ALA A 168 21.58 -26.65 9.62
CA ALA A 168 21.83 -26.34 8.23
C ALA A 168 20.54 -26.54 7.43
N GLU A 169 19.90 -25.44 7.04
CA GLU A 169 18.86 -25.46 6.02
C GLU A 169 19.54 -25.34 4.66
N TYR A 170 19.13 -26.14 3.68
CA TYR A 170 19.49 -25.91 2.28
C TYR A 170 18.23 -25.66 1.46
N ARG A 171 18.30 -24.73 0.52
CA ARG A 171 17.19 -24.32 -0.36
C ARG A 171 17.68 -24.40 -1.78
N VAL A 172 17.06 -25.22 -2.65
CA VAL A 172 17.36 -25.24 -4.09
C VAL A 172 16.36 -24.34 -4.80
N ARG A 173 16.81 -23.20 -5.30
CA ARG A 173 16.01 -22.28 -6.13
C ARG A 173 16.41 -22.48 -7.58
N TYR A 174 15.46 -22.79 -8.45
CA TYR A 174 15.70 -22.85 -9.88
C TYR A 174 15.42 -21.48 -10.46
N SER A 175 16.41 -20.84 -11.06
CA SER A 175 16.20 -19.67 -11.91
C SER A 175 16.51 -20.04 -13.34
N ALA A 176 15.47 -20.04 -14.17
CA ALA A 176 15.59 -20.10 -15.61
C ALA A 176 15.70 -18.66 -16.13
N GLU A 177 16.86 -18.29 -16.70
CA GLU A 177 16.95 -17.07 -17.50
C GLU A 177 16.43 -17.37 -18.90
N ARG A 178 15.41 -16.63 -19.33
CA ARG A 178 14.80 -16.75 -20.66
C ARG A 178 15.23 -15.58 -21.53
N THR A 179 15.87 -15.88 -22.67
CA THR A 179 16.16 -14.89 -23.71
C THR A 179 15.32 -15.24 -24.94
N GLY A 180 14.19 -14.55 -25.14
CA GLY A 180 13.23 -14.89 -26.19
C GLY A 180 12.47 -16.19 -25.92
N THR A 181 12.43 -17.15 -26.86
CA THR A 181 11.74 -18.44 -26.68
C THR A 181 12.58 -19.51 -25.99
N GLN A 182 13.87 -19.24 -25.70
CA GLN A 182 14.82 -20.22 -25.20
C GLN A 182 15.21 -19.91 -23.75
N ILE A 183 15.20 -20.95 -22.90
CA ILE A 183 15.78 -20.88 -21.55
C ILE A 183 17.26 -21.21 -21.68
N ASP A 184 18.14 -20.26 -21.37
CA ASP A 184 19.58 -20.37 -21.64
C ASP A 184 20.34 -21.00 -20.48
N THR A 185 19.90 -20.79 -19.24
CA THR A 185 20.48 -21.43 -18.06
C THR A 185 19.44 -21.70 -16.99
N ALA A 186 19.42 -22.92 -16.44
CA ALA A 186 18.71 -23.25 -15.20
C ALA A 186 19.74 -23.23 -14.07
N THR A 187 19.75 -22.15 -13.30
CA THR A 187 20.64 -22.02 -12.15
C THR A 187 19.91 -22.53 -10.91
N ALA A 188 20.34 -23.69 -10.39
CA ALA A 188 19.92 -24.12 -9.08
C ALA A 188 20.81 -23.42 -8.03
N GLN A 189 20.21 -22.64 -7.14
CA GLN A 189 20.88 -21.93 -6.06
C GLN A 189 20.63 -22.68 -4.76
N VAL A 190 21.67 -23.17 -4.09
CA VAL A 190 21.55 -23.83 -2.79
C VAL A 190 21.90 -22.85 -1.66
N ARG A 191 20.99 -22.60 -0.72
CA ARG A 191 21.27 -21.70 0.42
C ARG A 191 21.55 -22.43 1.72
N PHE A 192 22.80 -22.44 2.20
CA PHE A 192 23.12 -22.83 3.58
C PHE A 192 22.97 -21.66 4.54
N ARG A 193 22.34 -21.86 5.70
CA ARG A 193 22.32 -20.89 6.81
C ARG A 193 23.21 -21.38 7.94
N PHE A 194 24.22 -20.57 8.28
CA PHE A 194 25.03 -20.73 9.49
C PHE A 194 25.11 -19.36 10.17
N ASN A 195 24.76 -19.24 11.45
CA ASN A 195 24.88 -17.99 12.23
C ASN A 195 24.35 -16.74 11.49
N ASN A 196 23.13 -16.81 10.95
CA ASN A 196 22.48 -15.77 10.12
C ASN A 196 23.16 -15.41 8.78
N ALA A 197 24.24 -16.09 8.38
CA ALA A 197 24.85 -15.92 7.07
C ALA A 197 24.28 -16.94 6.06
N ALA A 198 23.78 -16.43 4.93
CA ALA A 198 23.38 -17.23 3.78
C ALA A 198 24.49 -17.26 2.72
N ARG A 199 24.77 -18.44 2.15
CA ARG A 199 25.67 -18.60 0.99
C ARG A 199 24.93 -19.26 -0.15
N SER A 200 25.27 -18.94 -1.39
CA SER A 200 24.50 -19.34 -2.56
C SER A 200 25.42 -19.60 -3.74
N PHE A 201 25.17 -20.69 -4.48
CA PHE A 201 26.03 -21.14 -5.58
C PHE A 201 25.20 -21.69 -6.74
N VAL A 202 25.71 -21.54 -7.96
CA VAL A 202 25.06 -21.98 -9.21
C VAL A 202 25.45 -23.42 -9.54
N LEU A 203 24.48 -24.29 -9.83
CA LEU A 203 24.76 -25.65 -10.30
C LEU A 203 25.14 -25.68 -11.78
N PRO A 204 26.19 -26.44 -12.16
CA PRO A 204 26.47 -26.75 -13.56
C PRO A 204 25.28 -27.48 -14.22
N ALA A 205 25.01 -27.18 -15.49
CA ALA A 205 23.99 -27.86 -16.27
C ALA A 205 24.28 -29.37 -16.34
N GLY A 206 23.25 -30.20 -16.15
CA GLY A 206 23.37 -31.67 -16.14
C GLY A 206 23.76 -32.29 -14.80
N THR A 207 23.90 -31.51 -13.72
CA THR A 207 24.01 -32.01 -12.34
C THR A 207 22.88 -33.00 -12.00
N GLU A 208 23.20 -34.28 -11.81
CA GLU A 208 22.22 -35.33 -11.47
C GLU A 208 21.89 -35.32 -9.98
N PHE A 209 22.87 -34.99 -9.13
CA PHE A 209 22.66 -34.82 -7.70
C PHE A 209 23.71 -33.90 -7.07
N LEU A 210 23.35 -33.32 -5.93
CA LEU A 210 24.30 -32.66 -5.04
C LEU A 210 24.89 -33.67 -4.08
N ARG A 211 26.21 -33.65 -3.93
CA ARG A 211 26.94 -34.41 -2.92
C ARG A 211 27.47 -33.46 -1.85
N ILE A 212 27.09 -33.67 -0.60
CA ILE A 212 27.59 -32.90 0.54
C ILE A 212 28.47 -33.82 1.38
N ASN A 213 29.78 -33.57 1.37
CA ASN A 213 30.75 -34.32 2.17
C ASN A 213 31.11 -33.54 3.43
N TRP A 214 31.00 -34.18 4.58
CA TRP A 214 31.46 -33.67 5.86
C TRP A 214 32.79 -34.34 6.18
N LYS A 215 33.82 -33.51 6.36
CA LYS A 215 35.18 -33.95 6.59
C LYS A 215 35.71 -33.39 7.90
N ASN A 216 36.62 -34.12 8.51
CA ASN A 216 37.52 -33.62 9.54
C ASN A 216 38.97 -33.95 9.14
N ASP A 217 39.93 -33.76 10.04
CA ASP A 217 41.34 -34.08 9.79
C ASP A 217 41.58 -35.56 9.44
N ALA A 218 40.65 -36.46 9.80
CA ALA A 218 40.72 -37.89 9.47
C ALA A 218 40.12 -38.23 8.09
N GLY A 219 39.51 -37.27 7.39
CA GLY A 219 38.87 -37.43 6.08
C GLY A 219 37.35 -37.25 6.10
N THR A 220 36.67 -37.70 5.04
CA THR A 220 35.20 -37.65 4.95
C THR A 220 34.58 -38.67 5.89
N PHE A 221 33.78 -38.20 6.84
CA PHE A 221 33.07 -39.08 7.80
C PHE A 221 31.57 -39.20 7.48
N TYR A 222 31.02 -38.30 6.65
CA TYR A 222 29.62 -38.38 6.24
C TYR A 222 29.40 -37.80 4.84
N THR A 223 28.57 -38.46 4.04
CA THR A 223 28.22 -38.01 2.68
C THR A 223 26.70 -38.08 2.49
N MET A 224 26.10 -36.99 2.03
CA MET A 224 24.69 -36.95 1.60
C MET A 224 24.60 -36.76 0.09
N HIS A 225 23.62 -37.44 -0.53
CA HIS A 225 23.26 -37.25 -1.93
C HIS A 225 21.83 -36.70 -2.04
N TYR A 226 21.66 -35.64 -2.83
CA TYR A 226 20.36 -35.03 -3.11
C TYR A 226 20.11 -35.00 -4.61
N PRO A 227 19.18 -35.81 -5.15
CA PRO A 227 18.89 -35.80 -6.58
C PRO A 227 18.44 -34.41 -7.02
N VAL A 228 19.00 -33.96 -8.13
CA VAL A 228 18.63 -32.73 -8.82
C VAL A 228 17.97 -33.15 -10.12
N GLU A 229 16.64 -33.12 -10.14
CA GLU A 229 15.89 -33.26 -11.38
C GLU A 229 15.82 -31.88 -12.03
N PHE A 230 16.44 -31.75 -13.21
CA PHE A 230 16.17 -30.63 -14.10
C PHE A 230 14.88 -30.94 -14.85
N ILE A 231 13.85 -30.14 -14.61
CA ILE A 231 12.65 -30.19 -15.46
C ILE A 231 13.07 -29.74 -16.86
N SER A 232 12.67 -30.49 -17.88
CA SER A 232 12.95 -30.11 -19.26
C SER A 232 12.36 -28.72 -19.53
N THR A 233 13.12 -27.83 -20.14
CA THR A 233 12.68 -26.44 -20.40
C THR A 233 11.44 -26.38 -21.27
N SER A 234 11.20 -27.38 -22.12
CA SER A 234 9.98 -27.55 -22.92
C SER A 234 8.72 -27.81 -22.08
N GLU A 235 8.84 -28.19 -20.81
CA GLU A 235 7.69 -28.51 -19.95
C GLU A 235 7.29 -27.36 -19.04
N LEU A 236 8.05 -26.28 -19.00
CA LEU A 236 7.86 -25.17 -18.05
C LEU A 236 6.86 -24.12 -18.54
N GLY A 237 6.74 -23.93 -19.86
CA GLY A 237 5.83 -22.92 -20.41
C GLY A 237 4.37 -23.16 -20.12
N LEU A 238 3.59 -22.11 -20.33
CA LEU A 238 2.15 -22.12 -20.24
C LEU A 238 1.60 -21.26 -21.38
N LYS A 239 0.71 -21.84 -22.16
CA LYS A 239 -0.11 -21.18 -23.17
C LYS A 239 -1.56 -21.53 -22.89
N MET A 240 -2.44 -20.57 -23.13
CA MET A 240 -3.87 -20.75 -22.98
C MET A 240 -4.54 -20.28 -24.26
N THR A 241 -5.39 -21.11 -24.85
CA THR A 241 -6.35 -20.70 -25.86
C THR A 241 -7.73 -20.87 -25.28
N ILE A 242 -8.64 -19.95 -25.60
CA ILE A 242 -10.02 -19.99 -25.16
C ILE A 242 -10.90 -19.83 -26.39
N THR A 243 -11.98 -20.60 -26.50
CA THR A 243 -12.83 -20.60 -27.69
C THR A 243 -14.28 -20.88 -27.29
N PRO A 244 -15.22 -19.98 -27.60
CA PRO A 244 -16.64 -20.26 -27.42
C PRO A 244 -17.09 -21.36 -28.39
N GLU A 245 -17.67 -22.47 -27.90
CA GLU A 245 -17.96 -23.67 -28.72
C GLU A 245 -18.90 -23.38 -29.91
N ALA A 246 -19.88 -22.49 -29.74
CA ALA A 246 -20.75 -22.04 -30.83
C ALA A 246 -21.47 -20.73 -30.50
N TYR A 247 -21.41 -19.76 -31.43
CA TYR A 247 -22.33 -18.62 -31.39
C TYR A 247 -23.75 -19.06 -31.77
N PRO A 248 -24.79 -18.49 -31.14
CA PRO A 248 -26.15 -18.66 -31.61
C PRO A 248 -26.29 -18.19 -33.07
N PRO A 249 -27.26 -18.72 -33.85
CA PRO A 249 -27.45 -18.33 -35.25
C PRO A 249 -27.65 -16.83 -35.47
N ALA A 250 -28.06 -16.09 -34.45
CA ALA A 250 -28.22 -14.64 -34.46
C ALA A 250 -26.89 -13.87 -34.43
N GLY A 251 -25.78 -14.54 -34.12
CA GLY A 251 -24.44 -13.94 -34.00
C GLY A 251 -24.17 -13.28 -32.63
N TYR A 252 -25.04 -13.48 -31.65
CA TYR A 252 -24.91 -12.97 -30.28
C TYR A 252 -25.67 -13.87 -29.29
N PHE A 253 -25.28 -13.82 -28.03
CA PHE A 253 -25.96 -14.47 -26.90
C PHE A 253 -27.02 -13.54 -26.29
N SER A 254 -28.11 -14.08 -25.79
CA SER A 254 -29.12 -13.31 -25.04
C SER A 254 -28.79 -13.32 -23.53
N PRO A 255 -29.22 -12.32 -22.76
CA PRO A 255 -29.24 -12.42 -21.29
C PRO A 255 -29.93 -13.71 -20.85
N GLY A 256 -29.32 -14.46 -19.92
CA GLY A 256 -29.76 -15.79 -19.50
C GLY A 256 -29.18 -16.96 -20.30
N ASP A 257 -28.54 -16.73 -21.45
CA ASP A 257 -27.86 -17.81 -22.19
C ASP A 257 -26.64 -18.32 -21.43
N THR A 258 -26.26 -19.57 -21.69
CA THR A 258 -24.99 -20.15 -21.21
C THR A 258 -24.00 -20.19 -22.36
N VAL A 259 -22.80 -19.69 -22.11
CA VAL A 259 -21.65 -19.75 -23.02
C VAL A 259 -20.77 -20.91 -22.58
N ASP A 260 -20.61 -21.91 -23.44
CA ASP A 260 -19.63 -22.97 -23.27
C ASP A 260 -18.29 -22.50 -23.85
N VAL A 261 -17.29 -22.34 -22.98
CA VAL A 261 -15.95 -21.85 -23.32
C VAL A 261 -14.96 -23.00 -23.21
N ASP A 262 -14.48 -23.50 -24.34
CA ASP A 262 -13.35 -24.41 -24.38
C ASP A 262 -12.09 -23.66 -23.96
N VAL A 263 -11.32 -24.23 -23.06
CA VAL A 263 -10.06 -23.63 -22.61
C VAL A 263 -8.98 -24.72 -22.69
N GLU A 264 -8.02 -24.53 -23.58
CA GLU A 264 -6.92 -25.45 -23.76
C GLU A 264 -5.66 -24.85 -23.14
N LEU A 265 -5.11 -25.55 -22.14
CA LEU A 265 -3.83 -25.19 -21.53
C LEU A 265 -2.75 -26.09 -22.13
N THR A 266 -1.70 -25.51 -22.70
CA THR A 266 -0.55 -26.28 -23.22
C THR A 266 0.76 -25.79 -22.62
N ASN A 267 1.73 -26.69 -22.46
CA ASN A 267 3.11 -26.29 -22.15
C ASN A 267 3.88 -25.89 -23.42
N ASP A 268 5.13 -25.42 -23.27
CA ASP A 268 5.97 -25.01 -24.41
C ASP A 268 6.25 -26.17 -25.41
N GLY A 269 6.17 -27.42 -24.95
CA GLY A 269 6.27 -28.64 -25.75
C GLY A 269 4.97 -29.02 -26.47
N GLY A 270 3.90 -28.25 -26.31
CA GLY A 270 2.59 -28.51 -26.92
C GLY A 270 1.78 -29.63 -26.24
N THR A 271 2.19 -30.07 -25.05
CA THR A 271 1.42 -31.06 -24.28
C THR A 271 0.25 -30.35 -23.61
N VAL A 272 -0.96 -30.88 -23.82
CA VAL A 272 -2.17 -30.40 -23.16
C VAL A 272 -2.14 -30.73 -21.67
N LEU A 273 -2.37 -29.73 -20.82
CA LEU A 273 -2.38 -29.83 -19.37
C LEU A 273 -3.82 -30.09 -18.90
N ASN A 274 -4.10 -31.32 -18.46
CA ASN A 274 -5.41 -31.71 -17.94
C ASN A 274 -5.70 -31.01 -16.60
N TRP A 275 -6.85 -30.34 -16.51
CA TRP A 275 -7.25 -29.59 -15.30
C TRP A 275 -7.65 -30.51 -14.15
N ASN A 276 -8.17 -31.69 -14.47
CA ASN A 276 -8.46 -32.71 -13.45
C ASN A 276 -7.17 -33.23 -12.78
N GLU A 277 -6.02 -32.92 -13.36
CA GLU A 277 -4.69 -33.22 -12.86
C GLU A 277 -3.93 -31.93 -12.51
N SER A 278 -4.65 -30.88 -12.10
CA SER A 278 -4.11 -29.55 -11.81
C SER A 278 -2.87 -29.58 -10.91
N ALA A 279 -2.92 -30.33 -9.81
CA ALA A 279 -1.78 -30.49 -8.90
C ALA A 279 -0.55 -31.12 -9.58
N THR A 280 -0.75 -32.16 -10.39
CA THR A 280 0.34 -32.84 -11.13
C THR A 280 0.92 -31.95 -12.22
N ASN A 281 0.07 -31.18 -12.90
CA ASN A 281 0.47 -30.25 -13.95
C ASN A 281 1.00 -28.91 -13.39
N GLY A 282 1.01 -28.74 -12.06
CA GLY A 282 1.42 -27.51 -11.39
C GLY A 282 0.49 -26.33 -11.63
N LEU A 283 -0.76 -26.54 -12.06
CA LEU A 283 -1.75 -25.48 -12.21
C LEU A 283 -2.20 -25.03 -10.81
N ASP A 284 -1.65 -23.93 -10.30
CA ASP A 284 -1.94 -23.42 -8.95
C ASP A 284 -3.28 -22.70 -8.92
N ARG A 285 -3.52 -21.83 -9.91
CA ARG A 285 -4.77 -21.07 -10.02
C ARG A 285 -5.25 -21.00 -11.45
N LEU A 286 -6.56 -21.10 -11.63
CA LEU A 286 -7.28 -20.77 -12.86
C LEU A 286 -8.55 -20.06 -12.43
N TYR A 287 -8.75 -18.84 -12.90
CA TYR A 287 -9.96 -18.08 -12.62
C TYR A 287 -10.37 -17.29 -13.84
N TYR A 288 -11.65 -16.94 -13.89
CA TYR A 288 -12.19 -16.12 -14.94
C TYR A 288 -12.89 -14.87 -14.41
N TYR A 289 -12.94 -13.86 -15.27
CA TYR A 289 -13.71 -12.64 -15.14
C TYR A 289 -14.64 -12.55 -16.34
N PHE A 290 -15.80 -11.95 -16.14
CA PHE A 290 -16.74 -11.66 -17.21
C PHE A 290 -17.29 -10.28 -16.96
N ASP A 291 -16.95 -9.32 -17.83
CA ASP A 291 -17.29 -7.92 -17.66
C ASP A 291 -17.80 -7.34 -18.99
N GLY A 292 -18.62 -6.29 -18.90
CA GLY A 292 -19.08 -5.54 -20.06
C GLY A 292 -20.38 -4.77 -19.83
N PRO A 293 -20.86 -4.04 -20.86
CA PRO A 293 -20.28 -3.96 -22.19
C PRO A 293 -18.94 -3.20 -22.19
N LYS A 294 -18.05 -3.49 -23.15
CA LYS A 294 -16.70 -2.93 -23.26
C LYS A 294 -16.60 -1.41 -23.10
N GLN A 295 -17.60 -0.66 -23.54
CA GLN A 295 -17.60 0.80 -23.47
C GLN A 295 -17.63 1.34 -22.01
N ASP A 296 -18.21 0.57 -21.08
CA ASP A 296 -18.42 0.97 -19.68
C ASP A 296 -17.72 0.02 -18.68
N TYR A 297 -17.33 -1.19 -19.13
CA TYR A 297 -16.80 -2.29 -18.31
C TYR A 297 -17.43 -2.38 -16.92
N GLU A 298 -18.73 -2.70 -16.90
CA GLU A 298 -19.38 -3.03 -15.65
C GLU A 298 -19.03 -4.47 -15.24
N LYS A 299 -18.74 -4.67 -13.95
CA LYS A 299 -18.33 -5.97 -13.45
C LYS A 299 -19.52 -6.89 -13.29
N ILE A 300 -19.50 -8.05 -13.97
CA ILE A 300 -20.55 -9.07 -13.80
C ILE A 300 -20.06 -10.20 -12.90
N TYR A 301 -18.96 -10.87 -13.30
CA TYR A 301 -18.35 -11.93 -12.51
C TYR A 301 -16.89 -11.60 -12.25
N TYR A 302 -16.50 -11.60 -10.97
CA TYR A 302 -15.17 -11.19 -10.54
C TYR A 302 -14.49 -12.32 -9.74
N ASP A 303 -13.27 -12.67 -10.14
CA ASP A 303 -12.41 -13.67 -9.48
C ASP A 303 -13.09 -15.04 -9.24
N VAL A 304 -13.79 -15.57 -10.25
CA VAL A 304 -14.40 -16.90 -10.13
C VAL A 304 -13.33 -17.97 -10.28
N ARG A 305 -13.04 -18.69 -9.19
CA ARG A 305 -11.93 -19.64 -9.10
C ARG A 305 -12.32 -21.03 -9.58
N VAL A 306 -11.79 -21.43 -10.72
CA VAL A 306 -11.92 -22.78 -11.30
C VAL A 306 -10.90 -23.73 -10.67
N ILE A 307 -9.66 -23.28 -10.51
CA ILE A 307 -8.60 -23.98 -9.77
C ILE A 307 -8.07 -23.02 -8.72
N ASN A 308 -7.90 -23.50 -7.48
CA ASN A 308 -7.30 -22.74 -6.40
C ASN A 308 -6.37 -23.64 -5.57
N SER A 309 -5.13 -23.18 -5.36
CA SER A 309 -4.08 -23.92 -4.65
C SER A 309 -3.88 -25.35 -5.19
N GLY A 310 -3.93 -25.52 -6.52
CA GLY A 310 -3.75 -26.82 -7.16
C GLY A 310 -4.96 -27.73 -7.17
N ALA A 311 -6.09 -27.34 -6.56
CA ALA A 311 -7.32 -28.13 -6.51
C ALA A 311 -8.40 -27.56 -7.46
N LEU A 312 -9.03 -28.44 -8.23
CA LEU A 312 -10.24 -28.11 -8.99
C LEU A 312 -11.38 -27.78 -8.01
N GLN A 313 -12.03 -26.64 -8.23
CA GLN A 313 -13.11 -26.16 -7.39
C GLN A 313 -14.48 -26.66 -7.90
N THR A 314 -15.50 -26.53 -7.06
CA THR A 314 -16.90 -26.70 -7.44
C THR A 314 -17.50 -25.38 -7.87
N ASP A 315 -18.36 -25.41 -8.88
CA ASP A 315 -19.19 -24.28 -9.28
C ASP A 315 -20.28 -24.08 -8.23
N ASP A 316 -20.31 -22.89 -7.61
CA ASP A 316 -21.26 -22.56 -6.55
C ASP A 316 -22.72 -22.58 -7.03
N ALA A 317 -22.98 -22.36 -8.31
CA ALA A 317 -24.32 -22.35 -8.87
C ALA A 317 -24.88 -23.76 -9.05
N THR A 318 -24.03 -24.72 -9.42
CA THR A 318 -24.45 -26.10 -9.74
C THR A 318 -24.12 -27.11 -8.64
N GLY A 319 -23.14 -26.81 -7.78
CA GLY A 319 -22.59 -27.71 -6.77
C GLY A 319 -21.67 -28.80 -7.32
N GLU A 320 -21.37 -28.79 -8.62
CA GLU A 320 -20.55 -29.78 -9.30
C GLU A 320 -19.14 -29.24 -9.58
N PRO A 321 -18.10 -30.09 -9.70
CA PRO A 321 -16.77 -29.65 -10.13
C PRO A 321 -16.82 -28.96 -11.49
N TYR A 322 -16.03 -27.89 -11.67
CA TYR A 322 -15.92 -27.23 -12.98
C TYR A 322 -15.45 -28.21 -14.06
N THR A 323 -16.00 -28.06 -15.26
CA THR A 323 -15.65 -28.87 -16.44
C THR A 323 -14.95 -28.05 -17.52
N ASN A 324 -14.42 -28.73 -18.54
CA ASN A 324 -14.02 -28.15 -19.81
C ASN A 324 -14.91 -28.78 -20.90
N PRO A 325 -15.74 -28.00 -21.64
CA PRO A 325 -15.84 -26.54 -21.63
C PRO A 325 -16.32 -25.97 -20.29
N LEU A 326 -15.86 -24.75 -20.00
CA LEU A 326 -16.28 -23.93 -18.87
C LEU A 326 -17.63 -23.29 -19.20
N LYS A 327 -18.63 -23.48 -18.34
CA LYS A 327 -19.98 -22.94 -18.55
C LYS A 327 -20.13 -21.60 -17.87
N ILE A 328 -20.32 -20.52 -18.63
CA ILE A 328 -20.52 -19.17 -18.11
C ILE A 328 -21.96 -18.75 -18.40
N VAL A 329 -22.77 -18.57 -17.36
CA VAL A 329 -24.17 -18.14 -17.49
C VAL A 329 -24.23 -16.62 -17.55
N ILE A 330 -24.73 -16.06 -18.65
CA ILE A 330 -24.96 -14.62 -18.76
C ILE A 330 -26.16 -14.25 -17.86
N PRO A 331 -26.06 -13.26 -16.97
CA PRO A 331 -27.18 -12.86 -16.12
C PRO A 331 -28.44 -12.53 -16.95
N GLU A 332 -29.62 -12.86 -16.41
CA GLU A 332 -30.90 -12.48 -17.05
C GLU A 332 -31.09 -10.96 -17.11
N THR A 333 -30.52 -10.23 -16.14
CA THR A 333 -30.47 -8.78 -16.10
C THR A 333 -29.02 -8.35 -16.18
N LEU A 334 -28.63 -7.74 -17.31
CA LEU A 334 -27.30 -7.16 -17.47
C LEU A 334 -27.23 -5.86 -16.67
N PRO A 335 -26.10 -5.58 -16.01
CA PRO A 335 -25.93 -4.31 -15.33
C PRO A 335 -25.85 -3.16 -16.36
N GLY A 336 -25.26 -3.40 -17.54
CA GLY A 336 -25.09 -2.41 -18.60
C GLY A 336 -25.87 -2.71 -19.89
N ASP A 337 -25.60 -1.92 -20.93
CA ASP A 337 -26.24 -2.05 -22.25
C ASP A 337 -25.84 -3.35 -23.00
N VAL A 338 -26.62 -3.68 -24.02
CA VAL A 338 -26.27 -4.74 -24.98
C VAL A 338 -25.01 -4.33 -25.77
N GLY A 339 -24.11 -5.28 -26.05
CA GLY A 339 -22.86 -4.97 -26.74
C GLY A 339 -21.83 -6.10 -26.71
N THR A 340 -20.56 -5.72 -26.85
CA THR A 340 -19.42 -6.63 -26.65
C THR A 340 -19.11 -6.78 -25.16
N TYR A 341 -19.09 -8.01 -24.66
CA TYR A 341 -18.64 -8.37 -23.33
C TYR A 341 -17.34 -9.16 -23.44
N THR A 342 -16.49 -9.12 -22.42
CA THR A 342 -15.19 -9.81 -22.44
C THR A 342 -15.11 -10.84 -21.34
N ILE A 343 -14.70 -12.04 -21.73
CA ILE A 343 -14.29 -13.11 -20.82
C ILE A 343 -12.77 -13.03 -20.70
N MET A 344 -12.26 -12.83 -19.49
CA MET A 344 -10.83 -12.97 -19.21
C MET A 344 -10.60 -14.23 -18.42
N LEU A 345 -9.77 -15.13 -18.92
CA LEU A 345 -9.22 -16.21 -18.11
C LEU A 345 -7.80 -15.85 -17.69
N ARG A 346 -7.47 -16.14 -16.43
CA ARG A 346 -6.12 -16.02 -15.89
C ARG A 346 -5.71 -17.33 -15.24
N VAL A 347 -4.52 -17.77 -15.59
CA VAL A 347 -3.93 -19.00 -15.07
C VAL A 347 -2.57 -18.70 -14.46
N ARG A 348 -2.33 -19.28 -13.29
CA ARG A 348 -1.03 -19.33 -12.62
C ARG A 348 -0.60 -20.78 -12.56
N ARG A 349 0.58 -21.07 -13.10
CA ARG A 349 1.21 -22.40 -13.02
C ARG A 349 2.52 -22.32 -12.26
N ILE A 350 2.67 -23.14 -11.23
CA ILE A 350 3.88 -23.35 -10.44
C ILE A 350 4.45 -24.73 -10.81
N PHE A 351 5.35 -24.75 -11.81
CA PHE A 351 5.97 -25.98 -12.29
C PHE A 351 7.41 -25.68 -12.73
N GLY A 352 8.39 -25.92 -11.86
CA GLY A 352 9.79 -25.50 -12.07
C GLY A 352 10.04 -23.99 -12.06
N GLY A 353 8.98 -23.20 -11.93
CA GLY A 353 8.91 -21.74 -11.76
C GLY A 353 7.43 -21.31 -11.79
N THR A 354 7.13 -20.06 -11.41
CA THR A 354 5.80 -19.48 -11.61
C THR A 354 5.69 -18.86 -13.00
N THR A 355 4.64 -19.25 -13.73
CA THR A 355 4.20 -18.59 -14.96
C THR A 355 2.78 -18.08 -14.76
N TYR A 356 2.54 -16.84 -15.20
CA TYR A 356 1.21 -16.24 -15.29
C TYR A 356 0.86 -16.10 -16.76
N PHE A 357 -0.39 -16.37 -17.10
CA PHE A 357 -0.92 -16.13 -18.43
C PHE A 357 -2.36 -15.66 -18.31
N ALA A 358 -2.72 -14.66 -19.12
CA ALA A 358 -4.09 -14.17 -19.23
C ALA A 358 -4.49 -14.17 -20.70
N GLN A 359 -5.72 -14.58 -20.98
CA GLN A 359 -6.29 -14.59 -22.32
C GLN A 359 -7.67 -13.92 -22.27
N LEU A 360 -7.94 -13.09 -23.26
CA LEU A 360 -9.23 -12.42 -23.44
C LEU A 360 -9.97 -13.06 -24.61
N GLU A 361 -11.29 -13.11 -24.49
CA GLU A 361 -12.20 -13.46 -25.57
C GLU A 361 -13.43 -12.57 -25.48
N ASP A 362 -13.76 -11.95 -26.60
CA ASP A 362 -14.94 -11.12 -26.71
C ASP A 362 -16.13 -11.93 -27.19
N ILE A 363 -17.28 -11.68 -26.56
CA ILE A 363 -18.56 -12.20 -26.99
C ILE A 363 -19.57 -11.08 -27.21
N GLN A 364 -20.53 -11.33 -28.07
CA GLN A 364 -21.61 -10.41 -28.36
C GLN A 364 -22.84 -10.78 -27.53
N VAL A 365 -23.40 -9.83 -26.77
CA VAL A 365 -24.57 -10.04 -25.91
C VAL A 365 -25.69 -9.06 -26.26
N GLY A 366 -26.87 -9.58 -26.59
CA GLY A 366 -28.07 -8.83 -26.96
C GLY A 366 -28.05 -8.15 -28.34
N THR A 367 -26.89 -8.01 -28.96
CA THR A 367 -26.70 -7.42 -30.30
C THR A 367 -25.53 -8.08 -31.00
N ALA A 368 -25.59 -8.25 -32.34
CA ALA A 368 -24.44 -8.71 -33.14
C ALA A 368 -23.45 -7.57 -33.46
N THR A 369 -23.77 -6.35 -33.05
CA THR A 369 -22.95 -5.16 -33.32
C THR A 369 -21.84 -5.10 -32.29
N VAL A 370 -20.60 -5.23 -32.76
CA VAL A 370 -19.41 -5.09 -31.91
C VAL A 370 -19.37 -3.67 -31.33
N THR A 371 -19.43 -3.58 -30.01
CA THR A 371 -18.99 -2.42 -29.25
C THR A 371 -17.46 -2.47 -29.16
N ASP A 372 -16.80 -1.49 -29.74
CA ASP A 372 -15.34 -1.38 -29.75
C ASP A 372 -14.89 -0.21 -28.87
N ILE A 373 -13.71 -0.34 -28.27
CA ILE A 373 -13.06 0.74 -27.54
C ILE A 373 -11.87 1.17 -28.40
N PRO A 374 -11.99 2.23 -29.19
CA PRO A 374 -10.90 2.78 -29.99
C PRO A 374 -9.85 3.52 -29.13
N VAL A 375 -9.35 2.85 -28.09
CA VAL A 375 -8.14 3.19 -27.35
C VAL A 375 -7.04 2.28 -27.87
N GLY A 376 -5.86 2.82 -28.17
CA GLY A 376 -4.78 2.02 -28.72
C GLY A 376 -3.47 2.79 -28.82
N ASN A 377 -2.57 2.31 -29.70
CA ASN A 377 -1.23 2.84 -29.93
C ASN A 377 -0.28 2.78 -28.73
N CYS A 378 -0.62 2.07 -27.65
CA CYS A 378 0.35 1.80 -26.57
C CYS A 378 1.66 1.25 -27.15
N GLU A 379 1.56 0.34 -28.12
CA GLU A 379 2.69 -0.28 -28.82
C GLU A 379 3.57 0.70 -29.61
N THR A 380 3.02 1.86 -30.00
CA THR A 380 3.78 2.90 -30.72
C THR A 380 4.89 3.49 -29.86
N CYS A 381 4.66 3.60 -28.55
CA CYS A 381 5.63 4.09 -27.58
C CYS A 381 6.25 2.96 -26.75
N HIS A 382 5.53 1.85 -26.60
CA HIS A 382 5.94 0.67 -25.84
C HIS A 382 6.20 -0.50 -26.80
N ASN A 383 7.41 -0.59 -27.35
CA ASN A 383 7.80 -1.57 -28.38
C ASN A 383 7.33 -3.02 -28.07
N GLU A 384 6.66 -3.66 -29.03
CA GLU A 384 6.21 -5.06 -28.98
C GLU A 384 7.34 -6.09 -28.70
N SER A 385 8.59 -5.76 -29.04
CA SER A 385 9.73 -6.67 -28.93
C SER A 385 10.37 -6.73 -27.54
N SER A 386 10.00 -5.80 -26.66
CA SER A 386 10.33 -5.85 -25.24
C SER A 386 9.02 -5.84 -24.49
N THR A 387 8.61 -7.00 -24.00
CA THR A 387 7.72 -7.18 -22.85
C THR A 387 7.71 -5.95 -21.91
N PHE A 388 6.86 -4.94 -22.12
CA PHE A 388 6.67 -3.68 -21.37
C PHE A 388 7.62 -3.38 -20.16
N PRO A 389 8.97 -3.45 -20.24
CA PRO A 389 9.80 -3.72 -19.05
C PRO A 389 9.81 -2.53 -18.08
N ASP A 390 9.52 -1.35 -18.61
CA ASP A 390 9.52 -0.07 -17.91
C ASP A 390 8.13 0.37 -17.41
N MET A 391 7.12 -0.52 -17.49
CA MET A 391 5.84 -0.38 -16.78
C MET A 391 5.79 -1.38 -15.62
N PRO A 392 6.54 -1.15 -14.51
CA PRO A 392 6.52 -2.05 -13.35
C PRO A 392 5.12 -2.27 -12.77
N ILE A 393 4.17 -1.38 -13.05
CA ILE A 393 2.76 -1.51 -12.64
C ILE A 393 2.02 -2.64 -13.41
N LEU A 394 2.31 -2.86 -14.70
CA LEU A 394 1.69 -3.93 -15.50
C LEU A 394 2.30 -5.31 -15.17
N PHE A 395 3.61 -5.32 -14.90
CA PHE A 395 4.36 -6.55 -14.65
C PHE A 395 3.98 -7.27 -13.35
N ASN A 396 3.49 -6.53 -12.35
CA ASN A 396 3.10 -7.14 -11.07
C ASN A 396 2.00 -8.21 -11.22
N HIS A 397 1.27 -8.25 -12.34
CA HIS A 397 0.17 -9.19 -12.53
C HIS A 397 0.33 -10.17 -13.70
N GLY A 398 1.37 -10.00 -14.53
CA GLY A 398 1.61 -10.89 -15.69
C GLY A 398 0.68 -10.64 -16.88
N TYR A 399 0.24 -9.39 -17.07
CA TYR A 399 -0.58 -8.98 -18.21
C TYR A 399 0.28 -8.42 -19.35
N SER A 400 -0.07 -8.74 -20.59
CA SER A 400 0.67 -8.33 -21.80
C SER A 400 -0.09 -7.33 -22.68
N GLU A 401 -1.40 -7.20 -22.49
CA GLU A 401 -2.24 -6.34 -23.32
C GLU A 401 -3.05 -5.38 -22.43
N TRP A 402 -3.19 -4.14 -22.88
CA TRP A 402 -3.92 -3.11 -22.13
C TRP A 402 -5.39 -3.45 -21.83
N PRO A 403 -6.17 -4.18 -22.67
CA PRO A 403 -7.55 -4.52 -22.33
C PRO A 403 -7.66 -5.45 -21.12
N GLN A 404 -6.60 -6.20 -20.79
CA GLN A 404 -6.56 -7.04 -19.59
C GLN A 404 -6.58 -6.19 -18.32
N CYS A 405 -6.10 -4.95 -18.41
CA CYS A 405 -6.08 -4.02 -17.30
C CYS A 405 -7.47 -3.47 -17.01
N LEU A 406 -8.23 -3.12 -18.05
CA LEU A 406 -9.58 -2.53 -17.94
C LEU A 406 -10.55 -3.40 -17.15
N ILE A 407 -10.51 -4.73 -17.37
CA ILE A 407 -11.37 -5.71 -16.70
C ILE A 407 -11.17 -5.67 -15.18
N CYS A 408 -9.91 -5.50 -14.74
CA CYS A 408 -9.64 -5.36 -13.31
C CYS A 408 -9.91 -3.94 -12.82
N HIS A 409 -9.47 -2.93 -13.57
CA HIS A 409 -9.43 -1.51 -13.24
C HIS A 409 -10.60 -0.75 -13.91
N THR A 410 -11.82 -1.15 -13.59
CA THR A 410 -13.05 -0.50 -14.08
C THR A 410 -13.25 0.88 -13.45
N ASP A 411 -14.12 1.71 -14.01
CA ASP A 411 -14.36 3.09 -13.54
C ASP A 411 -14.97 3.15 -12.12
N GLU A 412 -15.57 2.05 -11.64
CA GLU A 412 -16.05 1.91 -10.26
C GLU A 412 -14.94 1.73 -9.22
N GLN A 413 -13.70 1.43 -9.64
CA GLN A 413 -12.59 1.24 -8.72
C GLN A 413 -11.91 2.55 -8.35
N GLU A 414 -11.40 2.63 -7.11
CA GLU A 414 -10.51 3.71 -6.66
C GLU A 414 -9.31 3.92 -7.62
N PHE A 415 -8.94 2.84 -8.29
CA PHE A 415 -7.84 2.72 -9.25
C PHE A 415 -8.36 2.43 -10.65
N ALA A 416 -9.33 3.20 -11.13
CA ALA A 416 -9.83 3.13 -12.50
C ALA A 416 -8.69 3.26 -13.52
N PHE A 417 -8.70 2.44 -14.56
CA PHE A 417 -7.66 2.41 -15.59
C PHE A 417 -7.56 3.76 -16.29
N SER A 418 -8.71 4.35 -16.59
CA SER A 418 -8.85 5.68 -17.18
C SER A 418 -8.07 6.71 -16.37
N LYS A 419 -8.27 6.78 -15.04
CA LYS A 419 -7.51 7.67 -14.16
C LYS A 419 -6.01 7.36 -14.13
N ILE A 420 -5.63 6.10 -13.91
CA ILE A 420 -4.21 5.71 -13.77
C ILE A 420 -3.42 6.05 -15.02
N VAL A 421 -3.93 5.71 -16.20
CA VAL A 421 -3.21 5.94 -17.45
C VAL A 421 -2.97 7.42 -17.67
N HIS A 422 -3.97 8.27 -17.42
CA HIS A 422 -3.84 9.72 -17.56
C HIS A 422 -2.85 10.30 -16.53
N GLU A 423 -2.97 9.96 -15.24
CA GLU A 423 -2.04 10.43 -14.20
C GLU A 423 -0.60 10.01 -14.49
N LYS A 424 -0.39 8.75 -14.90
CA LYS A 424 0.95 8.23 -15.14
C LYS A 424 1.56 8.76 -16.42
N THR A 425 0.80 8.93 -17.49
CA THR A 425 1.35 9.38 -18.78
C THR A 425 1.62 10.89 -18.79
N MET A 426 0.69 11.71 -18.28
CA MET A 426 0.74 13.18 -18.45
C MET A 426 1.83 13.88 -17.62
N HIS A 427 2.35 13.19 -16.60
CA HIS A 427 3.41 13.69 -15.73
C HIS A 427 4.79 13.12 -16.06
N LYS A 428 4.88 12.11 -16.94
CA LYS A 428 6.13 11.50 -17.38
C LYS A 428 6.83 12.39 -18.40
N HIS A 429 8.15 12.49 -18.30
CA HIS A 429 8.97 13.25 -19.26
C HIS A 429 9.10 12.53 -20.60
N GLU A 430 8.80 11.24 -20.62
CA GLU A 430 8.81 10.35 -21.77
C GLU A 430 7.56 10.50 -22.65
N TYR A 431 6.50 11.16 -22.14
CA TYR A 431 5.35 11.52 -22.97
C TYR A 431 5.74 12.61 -23.96
N THR A 432 5.83 12.26 -25.23
CA THR A 432 6.34 13.14 -26.30
C THR A 432 5.25 13.97 -26.99
N GLY A 433 3.97 13.69 -26.72
CA GLY A 433 2.84 14.48 -27.21
C GLY A 433 2.68 15.80 -26.46
N GLU A 434 1.94 16.74 -27.06
CA GLU A 434 1.51 17.94 -26.34
C GLU A 434 0.50 17.54 -25.23
N LYS A 435 0.51 18.24 -24.09
CA LYS A 435 -0.33 17.93 -22.89
C LYS A 435 -1.85 18.16 -23.06
N GLY A 436 -2.35 18.07 -24.29
CA GLY A 436 -3.77 18.02 -24.64
C GLY A 436 -4.00 17.25 -25.95
N ASP A 437 -2.97 16.59 -26.49
CA ASP A 437 -3.10 15.75 -27.67
C ASP A 437 -3.54 14.34 -27.25
N CYS A 438 -4.85 14.16 -27.14
CA CYS A 438 -5.45 12.86 -26.83
C CYS A 438 -5.23 11.84 -27.96
N SER A 439 -4.89 12.28 -29.19
CA SER A 439 -4.81 11.40 -30.37
C SER A 439 -3.66 10.39 -30.31
N VAL A 440 -2.71 10.60 -29.38
CA VAL A 440 -1.63 9.64 -29.08
C VAL A 440 -2.21 8.30 -28.62
N CYS A 441 -3.29 8.30 -27.83
CA CYS A 441 -3.93 7.09 -27.31
C CYS A 441 -5.37 6.88 -27.81
N HIS A 442 -6.08 7.96 -28.14
CA HIS A 442 -7.48 7.95 -28.63
C HIS A 442 -7.49 8.06 -30.16
N ILE A 443 -7.46 6.92 -30.84
CA ILE A 443 -7.21 6.83 -32.30
C ILE A 443 -8.37 7.39 -33.14
N ASN A 444 -9.57 7.45 -32.57
CA ASN A 444 -10.70 8.15 -33.18
C ASN A 444 -11.45 9.02 -32.16
N LYS A 445 -12.05 10.10 -32.65
CA LYS A 445 -12.78 11.07 -31.83
C LYS A 445 -14.13 10.56 -31.32
N SER A 446 -14.54 9.34 -31.69
CA SER A 446 -15.81 8.77 -31.18
C SER A 446 -15.75 8.48 -29.68
N ASN A 447 -14.56 8.29 -29.12
CA ASN A 447 -14.33 8.10 -27.68
C ASN A 447 -13.98 9.39 -26.92
N ASP A 448 -14.01 10.56 -27.57
CA ASP A 448 -13.92 11.85 -26.88
C ASP A 448 -15.25 12.20 -26.17
N GLN A 449 -16.22 11.29 -26.20
CA GLN A 449 -17.49 11.44 -25.49
C GLN A 449 -17.31 10.91 -24.07
N PHE A 450 -17.18 11.85 -23.14
CA PHE A 450 -17.14 11.58 -21.71
C PHE A 450 -18.32 10.70 -21.30
N THR A 451 -18.03 9.48 -20.85
CA THR A 451 -18.99 8.67 -20.09
C THR A 451 -19.20 9.28 -18.70
N SER A 452 -20.13 8.72 -17.95
CA SER A 452 -20.60 9.18 -16.64
C SER A 452 -19.51 9.51 -15.61
N ASP A 453 -18.30 8.97 -15.75
CA ASP A 453 -17.20 9.11 -14.80
C ASP A 453 -16.16 10.16 -15.18
N ALA A 454 -16.56 11.14 -16.00
CA ALA A 454 -15.74 12.27 -16.44
C ALA A 454 -14.91 12.92 -15.33
N ASN A 455 -15.41 12.95 -14.09
CA ASN A 455 -14.69 13.55 -12.97
C ASN A 455 -13.36 12.83 -12.67
N GLN A 456 -13.36 11.50 -12.59
CA GLN A 456 -12.12 10.75 -12.29
C GLN A 456 -11.09 10.90 -13.41
N VAL A 457 -11.55 10.84 -14.66
CA VAL A 457 -10.68 10.94 -15.84
C VAL A 457 -10.13 12.36 -16.02
N CYS A 458 -10.96 13.38 -15.81
CA CYS A 458 -10.51 14.77 -15.98
C CYS A 458 -9.57 15.19 -14.85
N THR A 459 -9.87 14.83 -13.60
CA THR A 459 -9.01 15.18 -12.46
C THR A 459 -7.64 14.52 -12.52
N ALA A 460 -7.51 13.37 -13.20
CA ALA A 460 -6.23 12.74 -13.48
C ALA A 460 -5.22 13.65 -14.19
N CYS A 461 -5.70 14.55 -15.06
CA CYS A 461 -4.87 15.54 -15.77
C CYS A 461 -4.96 16.94 -15.15
N HIS A 462 -6.13 17.32 -14.64
CA HIS A 462 -6.47 18.68 -14.18
C HIS A 462 -6.26 18.86 -12.66
N ASN A 463 -5.17 18.30 -12.14
CA ASN A 463 -4.88 18.22 -10.72
C ASN A 463 -4.61 19.55 -9.95
N PRO A 464 -4.75 20.78 -10.52
CA PRO A 464 -4.78 21.98 -9.70
C PRO A 464 -6.09 22.77 -9.73
N THR A 465 -7.18 22.30 -10.35
CA THR A 465 -8.44 23.04 -10.29
C THR A 465 -9.26 22.61 -9.08
N PRO A 466 -9.31 23.39 -7.99
CA PRO A 466 -10.17 23.07 -6.86
C PRO A 466 -11.64 23.06 -7.34
N TYR A 467 -12.29 21.92 -7.19
CA TYR A 467 -13.73 21.78 -7.42
C TYR A 467 -14.44 22.34 -6.19
N TYR A 468 -14.99 23.56 -6.29
CA TYR A 468 -15.80 24.14 -5.23
C TYR A 468 -17.29 23.87 -5.49
N PRO A 469 -17.99 23.13 -4.62
CA PRO A 469 -19.43 22.94 -4.70
C PRO A 469 -20.23 24.26 -4.68
N SER A 470 -19.69 25.30 -4.04
CA SER A 470 -20.31 26.63 -3.94
C SER A 470 -20.36 27.42 -5.25
N ASP A 471 -19.63 26.96 -6.26
CA ASP A 471 -19.56 27.62 -7.57
C ASP A 471 -20.57 27.09 -8.57
N HIS A 472 -21.26 26.01 -8.20
CA HIS A 472 -22.43 25.53 -8.90
C HIS A 472 -23.65 26.24 -8.33
N ALA A 473 -24.50 26.74 -9.23
CA ALA A 473 -25.77 27.32 -8.80
C ALA A 473 -26.54 26.29 -7.97
N ALA A 474 -27.16 26.73 -6.87
CA ALA A 474 -27.79 25.85 -5.86
C ALA A 474 -28.94 24.97 -6.42
N ASP A 475 -29.34 25.18 -7.67
CA ASP A 475 -30.30 24.43 -8.45
C ASP A 475 -29.67 23.33 -9.34
N VAL A 476 -28.34 23.16 -9.31
CA VAL A 476 -27.62 22.08 -9.99
C VAL A 476 -27.29 20.99 -8.96
N PRO A 477 -27.91 19.79 -9.04
CA PRO A 477 -27.66 18.71 -8.07
C PRO A 477 -26.19 18.30 -8.10
N LEU A 478 -25.50 18.49 -6.96
CA LEU A 478 -24.06 18.28 -6.76
C LEU A 478 -23.65 16.81 -6.63
N TYR A 479 -24.62 15.90 -6.59
CA TYR A 479 -24.42 14.47 -6.76
C TYR A 479 -25.48 14.00 -7.75
N ALA A 480 -25.08 13.74 -8.99
CA ALA A 480 -25.83 12.76 -9.75
C ALA A 480 -25.35 11.41 -9.24
N GLU A 481 -26.14 10.75 -8.39
CA GLU A 481 -26.04 9.30 -8.10
C GLU A 481 -26.16 8.44 -9.38
N THR A 482 -26.16 9.05 -10.57
CA THR A 482 -26.44 8.45 -11.87
C THR A 482 -25.56 9.02 -13.00
N GLY A 483 -24.38 9.60 -12.73
CA GLY A 483 -23.40 9.89 -13.78
C GLY A 483 -23.79 10.92 -14.87
N MET A 484 -24.88 11.69 -14.69
CA MET A 484 -25.48 12.46 -15.78
C MET A 484 -25.14 13.95 -15.83
N SER A 485 -24.43 14.56 -14.88
CA SER A 485 -24.36 16.04 -14.80
C SER A 485 -23.33 16.70 -15.74
N CYS A 486 -22.27 16.02 -16.17
CA CYS A 486 -21.27 16.64 -17.05
C CYS A 486 -21.78 16.80 -18.50
N ALA A 487 -22.52 15.80 -19.01
CA ALA A 487 -23.00 15.79 -20.39
C ALA A 487 -24.36 16.50 -20.60
N THR A 488 -25.23 16.53 -19.58
CA THR A 488 -26.64 16.94 -19.78
C THR A 488 -26.91 18.45 -19.68
N GLN A 489 -25.98 19.27 -19.16
CA GLN A 489 -26.19 20.71 -19.00
C GLN A 489 -25.58 21.60 -20.13
N ASN A 490 -25.30 21.05 -21.31
CA ASN A 490 -24.75 21.80 -22.47
C ASN A 490 -23.32 22.37 -22.29
N CYS A 491 -22.62 22.14 -21.17
CA CYS A 491 -21.23 22.60 -21.00
C CYS A 491 -20.20 21.68 -21.67
N HIS A 492 -20.51 20.38 -21.83
CA HIS A 492 -19.62 19.38 -22.44
C HIS A 492 -20.32 18.53 -23.53
N ALA A 493 -21.36 19.07 -24.18
CA ALA A 493 -22.12 18.30 -25.17
C ALA A 493 -21.40 18.18 -26.52
N PHE A 494 -21.34 16.95 -27.05
CA PHE A 494 -20.93 16.55 -28.42
C PHE A 494 -19.44 16.51 -28.78
N GLY A 495 -18.65 15.64 -28.11
CA GLY A 495 -17.40 15.09 -28.68
C GLY A 495 -16.46 16.14 -29.30
N GLY A 496 -16.49 17.32 -28.71
CA GLY A 496 -15.98 18.53 -29.28
C GLY A 496 -15.84 19.48 -28.12
N LEU A 497 -14.61 19.96 -27.95
CA LEU A 497 -14.20 21.05 -27.08
C LEU A 497 -14.90 22.39 -27.46
N GLY A 498 -16.16 22.35 -27.91
CA GLY A 498 -16.91 23.44 -28.52
C GLY A 498 -17.68 24.31 -27.54
N VAL A 499 -17.65 24.01 -26.24
CA VAL A 499 -18.17 24.91 -25.19
C VAL A 499 -17.10 25.31 -24.17
N PHE A 500 -15.88 24.78 -24.30
CA PHE A 500 -14.72 25.61 -24.02
C PHE A 500 -14.53 26.52 -25.24
N LYS A 501 -14.81 27.81 -25.10
CA LYS A 501 -14.13 28.76 -25.96
C LYS A 501 -12.64 28.65 -25.62
N THR A 502 -11.94 27.72 -26.28
CA THR A 502 -10.55 27.33 -26.00
C THR A 502 -10.24 26.96 -24.53
N ILE A 503 -9.24 26.11 -24.34
CA ILE A 503 -8.62 25.89 -23.03
C ILE A 503 -8.17 27.24 -22.42
N ASP A 504 -7.87 28.23 -23.28
CA ASP A 504 -7.44 29.56 -22.86
C ASP A 504 -8.54 30.36 -22.16
N GLU A 505 -9.83 30.31 -22.55
CA GLU A 505 -10.85 31.10 -21.81
C GLU A 505 -11.28 30.43 -20.50
N THR A 506 -11.15 29.10 -20.38
CA THR A 506 -11.49 28.37 -19.16
C THR A 506 -10.38 28.46 -18.14
N HIS A 507 -9.12 28.36 -18.58
CA HIS A 507 -7.98 28.75 -17.77
C HIS A 507 -7.99 30.25 -17.50
N ALA A 508 -8.47 31.13 -18.39
CA ALA A 508 -8.65 32.55 -18.05
C ALA A 508 -9.78 32.77 -17.04
N GLY A 509 -10.82 31.95 -17.01
CA GLY A 509 -11.91 32.01 -16.03
C GLY A 509 -11.48 31.49 -14.65
N LEU A 510 -10.76 30.37 -14.60
CA LEU A 510 -10.17 29.83 -13.37
C LEU A 510 -8.99 30.68 -12.89
N ALA A 511 -8.14 31.19 -13.79
CA ALA A 511 -7.12 32.19 -13.49
C ALA A 511 -7.73 33.58 -13.24
N ALA A 512 -9.01 33.84 -13.53
CA ALA A 512 -9.72 35.03 -13.05
C ALA A 512 -10.32 34.80 -11.65
N LYS A 513 -10.44 33.55 -11.21
CA LYS A 513 -11.06 33.16 -9.92
C LYS A 513 -10.03 32.80 -8.83
N TYR A 514 -9.01 32.02 -9.17
CA TYR A 514 -7.87 31.62 -8.34
C TYR A 514 -6.61 32.24 -8.91
N VAL A 515 -6.62 33.56 -9.01
CA VAL A 515 -5.67 34.28 -9.88
C VAL A 515 -4.22 33.98 -9.56
N GLY A 516 -3.88 33.54 -8.34
CA GLY A 516 -2.47 33.53 -7.95
C GLY A 516 -1.91 34.93 -8.23
N GLY A 517 -2.42 35.92 -7.51
CA GLY A 517 -2.14 37.32 -7.82
C GLY A 517 -0.84 37.80 -7.21
N THR A 518 -0.41 38.98 -7.65
CA THR A 518 0.52 39.79 -6.85
C THR A 518 -0.22 40.33 -5.63
N LEU A 519 0.06 39.79 -4.43
CA LEU A 519 -0.40 40.39 -3.18
C LEU A 519 0.26 41.76 -3.03
N THR A 520 -0.56 42.81 -3.02
CA THR A 520 -0.07 44.20 -2.93
C THR A 520 -0.45 44.79 -1.59
N ALA A 521 0.54 45.12 -0.77
CA ALA A 521 0.30 45.79 0.51
C ALA A 521 -0.24 47.21 0.28
N SER A 522 -1.34 47.55 0.95
CA SER A 522 -1.95 48.88 0.87
C SER A 522 -1.69 49.70 2.14
N PRO A 523 -1.62 51.05 2.08
CA PRO A 523 -1.46 51.86 3.30
C PRO A 523 -2.62 51.63 4.28
N ALA A 524 -2.29 51.36 5.54
CA ALA A 524 -3.23 51.23 6.63
C ALA A 524 -3.69 52.62 7.09
N ASN A 525 -4.98 52.93 6.92
CA ASN A 525 -5.58 54.15 7.48
C ASN A 525 -5.90 54.01 8.98
N THR A 526 -5.99 52.76 9.44
CA THR A 526 -6.18 52.36 10.83
C THR A 526 -5.32 51.12 11.01
N VAL A 527 -4.56 51.07 12.12
CA VAL A 527 -3.71 49.92 12.43
C VAL A 527 -4.60 48.72 12.76
N PRO A 528 -4.48 47.57 12.07
CA PRO A 528 -5.23 46.38 12.43
C PRO A 528 -4.81 45.89 13.81
N GLU A 529 -5.77 45.43 14.60
CA GLU A 529 -5.48 44.65 15.80
C GLU A 529 -5.00 43.25 15.38
N ILE A 530 -4.02 42.68 16.08
CA ILE A 530 -3.51 41.33 15.77
C ILE A 530 -4.11 40.37 16.78
N ASP A 531 -5.30 39.88 16.49
CA ASP A 531 -6.10 39.03 17.39
C ASP A 531 -6.72 37.81 16.69
N GLY A 532 -6.41 37.61 15.41
CA GLY A 532 -6.95 36.53 14.58
C GLY A 532 -8.38 36.79 14.14
N ILE A 533 -8.88 38.04 14.23
CA ILE A 533 -10.21 38.43 13.80
C ILE A 533 -10.08 39.54 12.76
N GLU A 534 -10.63 39.30 11.58
CA GLU A 534 -10.66 40.28 10.51
C GLU A 534 -11.51 41.51 10.89
N ASP A 535 -10.83 42.61 11.24
CA ASP A 535 -11.44 43.90 11.58
C ASP A 535 -11.61 44.86 10.37
N ALA A 536 -12.19 46.04 10.62
CA ALA A 536 -12.47 47.04 9.58
C ALA A 536 -11.23 47.67 8.93
N ALA A 537 -10.02 47.50 9.49
CA ALA A 537 -8.80 47.96 8.84
C ALA A 537 -8.55 47.18 7.53
N TRP A 538 -8.95 45.90 7.48
CA TRP A 538 -8.79 45.01 6.33
C TRP A 538 -9.77 45.26 5.18
N ASP A 539 -10.83 46.05 5.39
CA ASP A 539 -11.86 46.35 4.37
C ASP A 539 -11.27 47.04 3.12
N ASN A 540 -10.16 47.78 3.29
CA ASN A 540 -9.50 48.50 2.19
C ASN A 540 -8.33 47.72 1.57
N ALA A 541 -7.97 46.57 2.12
CA ALA A 541 -6.88 45.77 1.59
C ALA A 541 -7.34 45.05 0.30
N THR A 542 -6.45 45.02 -0.70
CA THR A 542 -6.70 44.17 -1.87
C THR A 542 -6.53 42.71 -1.46
N SER A 543 -7.57 41.91 -1.70
CA SER A 543 -7.58 40.48 -1.42
C SER A 543 -7.16 39.68 -2.65
N ILE A 544 -6.40 38.60 -2.45
CA ILE A 544 -6.17 37.57 -3.46
C ILE A 544 -6.54 36.20 -2.88
N THR A 545 -6.92 35.27 -3.74
CA THR A 545 -7.12 33.86 -3.37
C THR A 545 -6.03 33.01 -4.02
N THR A 546 -5.34 32.22 -3.22
CA THR A 546 -4.33 31.26 -3.68
C THR A 546 -4.98 30.06 -4.39
N LEU A 547 -4.20 29.26 -5.11
CA LEU A 547 -4.67 27.99 -5.68
C LEU A 547 -5.20 27.03 -4.60
N ALA A 548 -4.64 27.07 -3.40
CA ALA A 548 -5.07 26.26 -2.26
C ALA A 548 -6.31 26.82 -1.54
N GLY A 549 -6.91 27.91 -2.04
CA GLY A 549 -8.13 28.49 -1.45
C GLY A 549 -7.91 29.42 -0.27
N ALA A 550 -6.66 29.67 0.15
CA ALA A 550 -6.37 30.69 1.16
C ALA A 550 -6.58 32.09 0.59
N GLU A 551 -7.36 32.90 1.29
CA GLU A 551 -7.52 34.34 1.07
C GLU A 551 -6.38 35.09 1.77
N LEU A 552 -5.70 35.98 1.05
CA LEU A 552 -4.58 36.77 1.56
C LEU A 552 -4.84 38.27 1.39
N LYS A 553 -4.53 39.04 2.43
CA LYS A 553 -4.55 40.51 2.43
C LYS A 553 -3.25 41.05 3.01
N ALA A 554 -2.86 42.25 2.57
CA ALA A 554 -1.67 42.92 3.06
C ALA A 554 -1.90 44.43 3.26
N LEU A 555 -1.44 44.94 4.39
CA LEU A 555 -1.45 46.35 4.74
C LEU A 555 -0.07 46.78 5.24
N TYR A 556 0.23 48.08 5.23
CA TYR A 556 1.44 48.61 5.86
C TYR A 556 1.22 50.00 6.42
N ASP A 557 2.00 50.38 7.43
CA ASP A 557 2.15 51.76 7.87
C ASP A 557 3.62 52.20 7.80
N ASN A 558 4.01 53.27 8.49
CA ASN A 558 5.39 53.76 8.47
C ASN A 558 6.37 52.88 9.26
N GLU A 559 5.86 51.95 10.06
CA GLU A 559 6.62 51.18 11.04
C GLU A 559 6.45 49.68 10.87
N ASN A 560 5.38 49.19 10.22
CA ASN A 560 5.10 47.76 10.16
C ASN A 560 4.43 47.33 8.84
N LEU A 561 4.72 46.09 8.46
CA LEU A 561 3.93 45.29 7.52
C LEU A 561 2.92 44.43 8.29
N TYR A 562 1.70 44.36 7.77
CA TYR A 562 0.61 43.53 8.28
C TYR A 562 0.13 42.58 7.19
N LEU A 563 -0.06 41.31 7.53
CA LEU A 563 -0.59 40.29 6.61
C LEU A 563 -1.74 39.55 7.27
N LEU A 564 -2.75 39.20 6.48
CA LEU A 564 -3.84 38.33 6.90
C LEU A 564 -3.91 37.13 5.95
N ALA A 565 -4.07 35.95 6.53
CA ALA A 565 -4.34 34.70 5.83
C ALA A 565 -5.61 34.06 6.39
N LYS A 566 -6.53 33.66 5.53
CA LYS A 566 -7.80 33.05 5.92
C LYS A 566 -8.13 31.85 5.04
N TRP A 567 -8.43 30.69 5.62
CA TRP A 567 -8.73 29.48 4.86
C TRP A 567 -9.65 28.53 5.64
N VAL A 568 -10.43 27.73 4.91
CA VAL A 568 -11.21 26.64 5.48
C VAL A 568 -10.28 25.44 5.67
N ASP A 569 -10.20 24.95 6.91
CA ASP A 569 -9.41 23.77 7.25
C ASP A 569 -10.13 22.45 6.85
N GLY A 570 -9.41 21.34 6.75
CA GLY A 570 -10.02 20.02 6.48
C GLY A 570 -10.52 19.81 5.04
N HIS A 571 -10.33 20.77 4.13
CA HIS A 571 -10.55 20.58 2.70
C HIS A 571 -9.39 19.74 2.11
N ASN A 572 -9.31 18.47 2.48
CA ASN A 572 -8.49 17.52 1.74
C ASN A 572 -9.18 17.27 0.40
N LEU A 573 -8.87 18.13 -0.58
CA LEU A 573 -9.37 18.06 -1.96
C LEU A 573 -9.16 16.68 -2.61
N LEU A 574 -8.29 15.84 -2.04
CA LEU A 574 -7.90 14.54 -2.59
C LEU A 574 -8.58 13.34 -1.91
N ASN A 575 -8.94 13.41 -0.61
CA ASN A 575 -9.41 12.23 0.15
C ASN A 575 -10.79 12.38 0.85
N GLY A 576 -11.48 13.51 0.64
CA GLY A 576 -12.94 13.62 0.81
C GLY A 576 -13.58 13.36 2.19
N SER A 577 -12.85 13.21 3.31
CA SER A 577 -13.48 12.54 4.47
C SER A 577 -13.18 13.07 5.89
N ALA A 578 -12.73 14.32 6.07
CA ALA A 578 -12.78 14.93 7.41
C ALA A 578 -13.46 16.29 7.32
N GLY A 579 -14.43 16.55 8.21
CA GLY A 579 -14.91 17.91 8.42
C GLY A 579 -13.76 18.82 8.88
N PRO A 580 -13.87 20.14 8.72
CA PRO A 580 -12.87 21.07 9.22
C PRO A 580 -12.62 20.84 10.72
N THR A 581 -11.36 20.64 11.13
CA THR A 581 -11.02 20.39 12.54
C THR A 581 -9.71 21.06 12.90
N GLU A 582 -9.77 22.02 13.82
CA GLU A 582 -8.59 22.62 14.43
C GLU A 582 -7.57 21.56 14.86
N SER A 583 -6.40 21.59 14.24
CA SER A 583 -5.29 20.70 14.58
C SER A 583 -4.27 21.45 15.43
N VAL A 584 -4.30 21.20 16.75
CA VAL A 584 -3.39 21.82 17.75
C VAL A 584 -2.63 20.79 18.59
N ASP A 585 -2.78 19.49 18.31
CA ASP A 585 -2.29 18.41 19.16
C ASP A 585 -0.89 17.88 18.75
N LYS A 586 0.02 18.77 18.34
CA LYS A 586 1.34 18.36 17.83
C LYS A 586 2.12 17.56 18.87
N ASN A 587 2.41 16.29 18.55
CA ASN A 587 3.14 15.36 19.40
C ASN A 587 2.54 15.21 20.82
N LEU A 588 1.21 15.31 20.93
CA LEU A 588 0.48 15.10 22.17
C LEU A 588 0.83 13.74 22.79
N TRP A 589 1.15 13.75 24.08
CA TRP A 589 1.36 12.55 24.87
C TRP A 589 0.03 11.93 25.28
N THR A 590 -0.10 10.63 25.02
CA THR A 590 -1.22 9.81 25.51
C THR A 590 -0.66 8.62 26.26
N TYR A 591 -1.23 8.31 27.42
CA TYR A 591 -0.85 7.13 28.18
C TYR A 591 -1.79 5.96 27.86
N ASN A 592 -1.21 4.86 27.39
CA ASN A 592 -1.91 3.62 27.09
C ASN A 592 -1.44 2.54 28.05
N THR A 593 -2.26 2.27 29.08
CA THR A 593 -2.15 1.27 30.19
C THR A 593 -0.81 1.18 30.91
N ASP A 594 0.31 1.09 30.19
CA ASP A 594 1.67 0.91 30.69
C ASP A 594 2.69 1.83 30.00
N THR A 595 2.36 2.48 28.88
CA THR A 595 3.32 3.25 28.07
C THR A 595 2.80 4.59 27.60
N TRP A 596 3.69 5.57 27.43
CA TRP A 596 3.38 6.84 26.79
C TRP A 596 3.69 6.78 25.30
N THR A 597 2.76 7.27 24.49
CA THR A 597 2.93 7.43 23.04
C THR A 597 2.74 8.90 22.65
N LYS A 598 3.43 9.34 21.59
CA LYS A 598 3.25 10.65 20.97
C LYS A 598 2.59 10.51 19.62
N SER A 599 1.57 11.31 19.37
CA SER A 599 0.88 11.40 18.08
C SER A 599 0.32 12.81 17.88
N GLY A 600 -0.34 13.03 16.74
CA GLY A 600 -1.01 14.29 16.45
C GLY A 600 -0.16 15.24 15.60
N GLU A 601 -0.87 16.03 14.81
CA GLU A 601 -0.32 17.05 13.90
C GLU A 601 -0.84 18.43 14.30
N GLU A 602 -0.34 19.46 13.61
CA GLU A 602 -0.86 20.82 13.75
C GLU A 602 -1.03 21.51 12.40
N ASP A 603 -1.96 22.46 12.39
CA ASP A 603 -2.17 23.41 11.30
C ASP A 603 -1.02 24.41 11.26
N ARG A 604 -0.63 24.76 10.03
CA ARG A 604 0.54 25.58 9.74
C ARG A 604 0.27 26.48 8.55
N PHE A 605 0.79 27.68 8.62
CA PHE A 605 0.79 28.64 7.53
C PHE A 605 2.15 29.34 7.49
N ALA A 606 2.68 29.59 6.29
CA ALA A 606 3.95 30.28 6.17
C ALA A 606 3.95 31.28 5.01
N PHE A 607 4.53 32.46 5.26
CA PHE A 607 4.97 33.37 4.21
C PHE A 607 6.45 33.14 3.95
N LEU A 608 6.83 33.06 2.68
CA LEU A 608 8.20 32.90 2.26
C LEU A 608 8.60 34.08 1.39
N TRP A 609 9.75 34.67 1.68
CA TRP A 609 10.31 35.82 1.01
C TRP A 609 11.63 35.45 0.36
N ASP A 610 11.86 35.98 -0.83
CA ASP A 610 13.18 35.98 -1.43
C ASP A 610 14.08 36.94 -0.63
N ALA A 611 15.14 36.43 -0.02
CA ALA A 611 16.03 37.21 0.84
C ALA A 611 17.11 37.99 0.05
N GLY A 612 16.87 38.25 -1.24
CA GLY A 612 17.72 39.08 -2.11
C GLY A 612 18.46 38.32 -3.22
N ASP A 613 18.12 37.04 -3.42
CA ASP A 613 18.77 36.15 -4.37
C ASP A 613 18.02 36.02 -5.70
N SER A 614 16.94 36.80 -5.86
CA SER A 614 16.21 36.99 -7.12
C SER A 614 15.56 35.71 -7.67
N PHE A 615 15.11 34.82 -6.79
CA PHE A 615 14.27 33.67 -7.14
C PHE A 615 12.92 34.09 -7.72
N GLY A 616 12.43 35.26 -7.30
CA GLY A 616 11.02 35.59 -7.39
C GLY A 616 10.16 34.63 -6.56
N ALA A 617 8.84 34.66 -6.73
CA ALA A 617 7.92 33.75 -6.04
C ALA A 617 7.86 32.36 -6.73
N SER A 618 8.99 31.64 -6.78
CA SER A 618 9.10 30.35 -7.45
C SER A 618 9.11 29.18 -6.47
N CYS A 619 8.05 28.37 -6.48
CA CYS A 619 7.94 27.19 -5.61
C CYS A 619 9.09 26.18 -5.84
N ALA A 620 9.50 26.00 -7.10
CA ALA A 620 10.58 25.08 -7.46
C ALA A 620 11.95 25.58 -6.95
N ASN A 621 12.22 26.88 -7.04
CA ASN A 621 13.52 27.44 -6.67
C ASN A 621 13.63 27.74 -5.17
N MET A 622 12.51 28.05 -4.51
CA MET A 622 12.50 28.41 -3.09
C MET A 622 12.21 27.22 -2.17
N CYS A 623 11.59 26.13 -2.66
CA CYS A 623 11.02 25.11 -1.77
C CYS A 623 11.13 23.65 -2.21
N HIS A 624 11.18 23.30 -3.50
CA HIS A 624 11.01 21.91 -3.93
C HIS A 624 12.13 21.44 -4.84
N LEU A 625 13.20 20.90 -4.24
CA LEU A 625 14.32 20.31 -4.97
C LEU A 625 14.53 18.88 -4.55
N ASP A 626 14.39 17.96 -5.50
CA ASP A 626 14.71 16.55 -5.36
C ASP A 626 14.13 15.92 -4.08
N GLY A 627 12.89 16.30 -3.72
CA GLY A 627 12.18 15.79 -2.54
C GLY A 627 12.59 16.42 -1.20
N SER A 628 13.48 17.42 -1.21
CA SER A 628 13.86 18.23 -0.05
C SER A 628 13.19 19.60 -0.06
N MET A 629 12.94 20.13 1.13
CA MET A 629 12.42 21.48 1.33
C MET A 629 13.56 22.48 1.55
N SER A 630 14.25 22.79 0.45
CA SER A 630 15.45 23.65 0.37
C SER A 630 15.36 24.55 -0.86
N THR A 631 16.15 25.63 -0.87
CA THR A 631 16.27 26.51 -2.05
C THR A 631 17.29 25.96 -3.04
N SER A 632 17.24 26.37 -4.31
CA SER A 632 18.16 25.89 -5.36
C SER A 632 19.53 26.52 -5.26
N ASP A 633 19.52 27.75 -4.78
CA ASP A 633 20.65 28.58 -4.45
C ASP A 633 20.18 29.58 -3.38
N GLY A 634 21.07 30.42 -2.85
CA GLY A 634 20.78 31.53 -1.94
C GLY A 634 19.84 31.19 -0.76
N ASN A 635 19.10 32.19 -0.28
CA ASN A 635 18.31 32.13 0.94
C ASN A 635 16.87 32.63 0.75
N ALA A 636 15.92 31.97 1.39
CA ALA A 636 14.56 32.44 1.57
C ALA A 636 14.29 32.73 3.05
N ASP A 637 13.66 33.85 3.36
CA ASP A 637 13.17 34.20 4.70
C ASP A 637 11.74 33.65 4.89
N VAL A 638 11.41 33.11 6.05
CA VAL A 638 10.21 32.28 6.24
C VAL A 638 9.54 32.56 7.58
N TRP A 639 8.37 33.21 7.53
CA TRP A 639 7.56 33.46 8.71
C TRP A 639 6.58 32.32 8.88
N HIS A 640 6.86 31.43 9.83
CA HIS A 640 6.15 30.15 9.94
C HIS A 640 5.28 30.08 11.20
N TRP A 641 3.99 30.38 11.02
CA TRP A 641 2.96 30.22 12.03
C TRP A 641 2.57 28.75 12.23
N LYS A 642 2.39 28.36 13.50
CA LYS A 642 2.07 26.99 13.90
C LYS A 642 1.01 27.03 15.00
N ALA A 643 -0.12 26.36 14.76
CA ALA A 643 -1.29 26.41 15.63
C ALA A 643 -0.97 25.96 17.06
N ALA A 644 -0.12 24.94 17.26
CA ALA A 644 0.21 24.45 18.61
C ALA A 644 1.42 25.14 19.24
N ARG A 645 2.42 25.49 18.42
CA ARG A 645 3.76 25.87 18.92
C ARG A 645 4.06 27.35 18.95
N THR A 646 3.39 28.17 18.15
CA THR A 646 3.69 29.61 18.08
C THR A 646 2.44 30.47 18.28
N ASN A 647 1.28 29.98 17.83
CA ASN A 647 0.01 30.68 18.01
C ASN A 647 -0.32 31.03 19.47
N PRO A 648 -0.20 30.11 20.46
CA PRO A 648 -0.66 30.40 21.82
C PRO A 648 0.16 31.46 22.57
N ILE A 649 1.31 31.84 22.02
CA ILE A 649 2.20 32.87 22.58
C ILE A 649 2.27 34.12 21.68
N GLY A 650 1.47 34.18 20.61
CA GLY A 650 1.33 35.37 19.77
C GLY A 650 2.50 35.64 18.83
N LEU A 651 3.23 34.59 18.39
CA LEU A 651 4.46 34.72 17.60
C LEU A 651 4.42 33.82 16.35
N SER A 652 5.28 34.13 15.38
CA SER A 652 5.70 33.20 14.34
C SER A 652 7.17 32.82 14.50
N ASP A 653 7.51 31.64 14.01
CA ASP A 653 8.88 31.13 13.99
C ASP A 653 9.56 31.62 12.72
N ASP A 654 10.37 32.67 12.86
CA ASP A 654 11.12 33.27 11.77
C ASP A 654 12.35 32.42 11.44
N LYS A 655 12.47 32.05 10.17
CA LYS A 655 13.44 31.07 9.68
C LYS A 655 14.03 31.55 8.39
N TRP A 656 15.15 30.93 8.03
CA TRP A 656 15.65 31.03 6.68
C TRP A 656 15.96 29.66 6.12
N TRP A 657 15.70 29.48 4.84
CA TRP A 657 15.98 28.26 4.09
C TRP A 657 17.07 28.55 3.08
N SER A 658 17.93 27.58 2.84
CA SER A 658 19.00 27.66 1.85
C SER A 658 19.15 26.34 1.10
N SER A 659 20.13 26.28 0.20
CA SER A 659 20.52 25.04 -0.48
C SER A 659 21.04 23.96 0.48
N ASN A 660 21.41 24.32 1.72
CA ASN A 660 21.82 23.37 2.75
C ASN A 660 20.65 22.88 3.62
N GLY A 661 19.43 23.40 3.41
CA GLY A 661 18.24 23.01 4.15
C GLY A 661 17.58 24.16 4.90
N ARG A 662 16.97 23.85 6.05
CA ARG A 662 16.17 24.77 6.84
C ARG A 662 16.89 25.11 8.13
N ASP A 663 17.09 26.40 8.36
CA ASP A 663 17.67 26.92 9.59
C ASP A 663 16.69 27.87 10.27
N SER A 664 17.07 28.34 11.46
CA SER A 664 16.30 29.31 12.24
C SER A 664 17.10 30.57 12.41
N ASP A 665 16.38 31.69 12.57
CA ASP A 665 17.00 32.95 12.91
C ASP A 665 17.59 32.94 14.33
N ALA A 666 18.32 34.00 14.68
CA ALA A 666 18.97 34.04 15.99
C ALA A 666 17.93 34.18 17.11
N SER A 667 17.99 33.27 18.09
CA SER A 667 17.18 33.30 19.30
C SER A 667 18.06 33.43 20.53
N THR A 668 17.76 34.40 21.40
CA THR A 668 18.36 34.51 22.75
C THR A 668 17.57 33.71 23.77
N VAL A 669 16.25 33.61 23.58
CA VAL A 669 15.33 32.80 24.40
C VAL A 669 14.36 32.09 23.45
N GLY A 670 14.37 30.75 23.46
CA GLY A 670 13.53 29.94 22.58
C GLY A 670 12.05 29.96 22.99
N ALA A 671 11.15 29.93 21.99
CA ALA A 671 9.70 30.00 22.19
C ALA A 671 9.03 28.68 22.57
N TYR A 672 9.62 27.54 22.24
CA TYR A 672 9.07 26.24 22.61
C TYR A 672 10.17 25.19 22.77
N SER A 673 9.86 24.13 23.52
CA SER A 673 10.76 23.01 23.76
C SER A 673 9.99 21.73 23.94
N ASN A 674 10.61 20.60 23.60
CA ASN A 674 9.98 19.29 23.76
C ASN A 674 9.62 19.07 25.23
N ASN A 675 8.36 18.78 25.51
CA ASN A 675 7.92 18.32 26.83
C ASN A 675 8.28 16.84 26.94
N VAL A 676 9.49 16.49 27.35
CA VAL A 676 9.94 15.10 27.44
C VAL A 676 10.83 14.93 28.66
N ASN A 677 10.59 13.90 29.45
CA ASN A 677 11.40 13.57 30.61
C ASN A 677 12.82 13.15 30.18
N VAL A 678 13.74 13.04 31.14
CA VAL A 678 15.15 12.73 30.83
C VAL A 678 15.34 11.37 30.15
N ASP A 679 14.42 10.43 30.40
CA ASP A 679 14.45 9.06 29.89
C ASP A 679 13.82 8.93 28.49
N GLY A 680 13.16 9.97 27.98
CA GLY A 680 12.44 9.92 26.71
C GLY A 680 11.12 9.14 26.76
N THR A 681 10.69 8.70 27.93
CA THR A 681 9.59 7.73 28.12
C THR A 681 8.24 8.36 28.46
N GLY A 682 8.16 9.69 28.56
CA GLY A 682 6.91 10.39 28.87
C GLY A 682 7.08 11.91 28.96
N PRO A 683 5.99 12.64 29.26
CA PRO A 683 6.04 14.09 29.47
C PRO A 683 6.87 14.45 30.70
N LEU A 684 7.51 15.62 30.64
CA LEU A 684 8.23 16.19 31.78
C LEU A 684 7.31 17.04 32.67
N TYR A 685 6.41 17.79 32.04
CA TYR A 685 5.52 18.74 32.69
C TYR A 685 4.04 18.37 32.48
N SER A 686 3.24 18.56 33.53
CA SER A 686 1.78 18.34 33.53
C SER A 686 0.96 19.61 33.41
N GLY A 687 1.55 20.80 33.61
CA GLY A 687 0.80 22.05 33.63
C GLY A 687 1.60 23.26 34.12
N PRO A 688 0.95 24.42 34.27
CA PRO A 688 -0.47 24.64 34.00
C PRO A 688 -0.79 24.48 32.50
N ILE A 689 -1.95 23.87 32.20
CA ILE A 689 -2.47 23.74 30.83
C ILE A 689 -3.44 24.90 30.57
N THR A 690 -3.15 25.75 29.60
CA THR A 690 -4.01 26.84 29.12
C THR A 690 -4.90 26.35 27.98
N ASP A 691 -6.16 26.77 27.99
CA ASP A 691 -7.19 26.45 27.00
C ASP A 691 -7.34 24.94 26.71
N GLY A 692 -6.92 24.09 27.65
CA GLY A 692 -7.00 22.63 27.53
C GLY A 692 -5.90 21.96 26.69
N HIS A 693 -5.09 22.73 25.94
CA HIS A 693 -4.16 22.18 24.95
C HIS A 693 -2.69 22.59 25.10
N PHE A 694 -2.34 23.62 25.90
CA PHE A 694 -0.97 24.18 25.88
C PHE A 694 -0.36 24.31 27.26
N ILE A 695 0.94 24.03 27.42
CA ILE A 695 1.70 24.39 28.63
C ILE A 695 2.47 25.67 28.31
N VAL A 696 2.14 26.79 28.95
CA VAL A 696 2.75 28.10 28.66
C VAL A 696 3.46 28.65 29.89
N ILE A 697 4.76 28.93 29.75
CA ILE A 697 5.51 29.76 30.69
C ILE A 697 5.12 31.21 30.39
N ALA A 698 4.36 31.80 31.32
CA ALA A 698 3.92 33.18 31.21
C ALA A 698 5.10 34.17 31.18
N LYS A 699 4.85 35.35 30.63
CA LYS A 699 5.85 36.43 30.57
C LYS A 699 6.34 36.79 31.99
N GLY A 700 7.65 36.80 32.19
CA GLY A 700 8.34 36.97 33.47
C GLY A 700 8.50 35.67 34.30
N GLY A 701 7.91 34.55 33.86
CA GLY A 701 8.01 33.25 34.51
C GLY A 701 9.23 32.42 34.07
N SER A 702 9.34 31.21 34.62
CA SER A 702 10.39 30.25 34.30
C SER A 702 9.85 28.80 34.25
N THR A 703 10.66 27.86 33.76
CA THR A 703 10.32 26.43 33.82
C THR A 703 10.12 25.90 35.24
N GLY A 704 10.64 26.59 36.27
CA GLY A 704 10.41 26.26 37.67
C GLY A 704 8.96 26.47 38.13
N ASP A 705 8.17 27.19 37.34
CA ASP A 705 6.75 27.43 37.60
C ASP A 705 5.86 26.32 37.01
N LEU A 706 6.44 25.37 36.25
CA LEU A 706 5.71 24.27 35.65
C LEU A 706 5.57 23.08 36.62
N GLU A 707 4.41 22.45 36.59
CA GLU A 707 4.10 21.26 37.38
C GLU A 707 4.69 20.01 36.74
N THR A 708 5.14 19.05 37.57
CA THR A 708 5.73 17.77 37.13
C THR A 708 4.91 16.55 37.59
N ASN A 709 3.74 16.78 38.19
CA ASN A 709 2.87 15.72 38.69
C ASN A 709 2.08 15.09 37.52
N ILE A 710 2.75 14.20 36.77
CA ILE A 710 2.16 13.47 35.66
C ILE A 710 1.14 12.44 36.16
N ASN A 711 -0.06 12.45 35.59
CA ASN A 711 -1.13 11.50 35.82
C ASN A 711 -1.37 10.67 34.55
N THR A 712 -1.35 9.35 34.68
CA THR A 712 -1.56 8.39 33.60
C THR A 712 -2.98 8.34 33.03
N ALA A 713 -3.94 9.07 33.60
CA ALA A 713 -5.30 9.17 33.08
C ALA A 713 -5.50 10.30 32.05
N ASN A 714 -4.49 11.15 31.81
CA ASN A 714 -4.62 12.37 31.03
C ASN A 714 -3.71 12.38 29.79
N THR A 715 -4.02 13.27 28.85
CA THR A 715 -3.11 13.66 27.76
C THR A 715 -2.29 14.88 28.17
N TYR A 716 -1.11 15.03 27.58
CA TYR A 716 -0.21 16.16 27.86
C TYR A 716 0.38 16.74 26.59
N PRO A 717 0.51 18.08 26.48
CA PRO A 717 1.10 18.72 25.32
C PRO A 717 2.51 18.20 25.02
N GLY A 718 2.81 17.98 23.74
CA GLY A 718 4.12 17.53 23.28
C GLY A 718 5.24 18.54 23.49
N TYR A 719 4.85 19.80 23.69
CA TYR A 719 5.72 20.96 23.87
C TYR A 719 5.27 21.79 25.06
N TYR A 720 6.24 22.46 25.70
CA TYR A 720 5.94 23.62 26.54
C TYR A 720 6.43 24.88 25.82
N LEU A 721 5.69 25.96 25.97
CA LEU A 721 5.86 27.22 25.28
C LEU A 721 6.40 28.27 26.26
N ASN A 722 7.12 29.26 25.73
CA ASN A 722 7.76 30.30 26.53
C ASN A 722 7.41 31.67 25.96
N ALA A 723 6.53 32.40 26.66
CA ALA A 723 6.12 33.75 26.28
C ALA A 723 7.23 34.81 26.51
N ASN A 724 8.40 34.40 26.99
CA ASN A 724 9.62 35.22 27.06
C ASN A 724 10.53 35.03 25.84
N ALA A 725 10.03 34.45 24.75
CA ALA A 725 10.82 34.27 23.54
C ALA A 725 11.40 35.60 23.05
N GLU A 726 12.68 35.60 22.67
CA GLU A 726 13.43 36.79 22.28
C GLU A 726 14.47 36.45 21.21
N GLY A 727 14.76 37.42 20.34
CA GLY A 727 15.67 37.29 19.20
C GLY A 727 14.97 37.58 17.88
N SER A 728 15.74 37.64 16.78
CA SER A 728 15.15 37.85 15.45
C SER A 728 14.23 36.69 15.04
N GLN A 729 14.46 35.49 15.56
CA GLN A 729 13.58 34.33 15.33
C GLN A 729 12.12 34.58 15.77
N TRP A 730 11.91 35.51 16.70
CA TRP A 730 10.62 35.74 17.37
C TRP A 730 10.16 37.19 17.24
N ASP A 731 10.60 37.91 16.21
CA ASP A 731 10.25 39.33 15.99
C ASP A 731 8.98 39.52 15.13
N VAL A 732 8.38 38.43 14.67
CA VAL A 732 7.10 38.42 13.95
C VAL A 732 5.96 38.12 14.93
N ASN A 733 5.14 39.13 15.22
CA ASN A 733 3.93 38.94 16.03
C ASN A 733 2.86 38.27 15.17
N THR A 734 2.20 37.24 15.70
CA THR A 734 1.17 36.52 14.93
C THR A 734 0.11 35.92 15.83
N VAL A 735 -1.16 36.12 15.50
CA VAL A 735 -2.29 35.48 16.17
C VAL A 735 -3.21 34.86 15.13
N GLY A 736 -3.63 33.64 15.41
CA GLY A 736 -4.53 32.84 14.61
C GLY A 736 -5.71 32.37 15.44
N LYS A 737 -6.91 32.41 14.85
CA LYS A 737 -8.14 31.94 15.47
C LYS A 737 -8.89 31.01 14.53
N PHE A 738 -9.32 29.88 15.07
CA PHE A 738 -10.20 28.95 14.39
C PHE A 738 -11.66 29.25 14.72
N ASP A 739 -12.50 29.35 13.70
CA ASP A 739 -13.95 29.41 13.84
C ASP A 739 -14.53 28.02 13.61
N GLU A 740 -14.94 27.32 14.68
CA GLU A 740 -15.56 25.98 14.60
C GLU A 740 -16.84 25.96 13.76
N GLY A 741 -17.58 27.08 13.71
CA GLY A 741 -18.85 27.17 12.99
C GLY A 741 -18.68 27.18 11.48
N THR A 742 -17.58 27.77 10.99
CA THR A 742 -17.25 27.83 9.56
C THR A 742 -16.08 26.93 9.18
N GLY A 743 -15.40 26.34 10.15
CA GLY A 743 -14.19 25.55 9.95
C GLY A 743 -13.02 26.37 9.43
N THR A 744 -12.94 27.66 9.77
CA THR A 744 -12.02 28.61 9.12
C THR A 744 -10.94 29.09 10.08
N TRP A 745 -9.68 29.01 9.65
CA TRP A 745 -8.59 29.76 10.28
C TRP A 745 -8.55 31.19 9.75
N THR A 746 -8.35 32.14 10.65
CA THR A 746 -7.93 33.52 10.33
C THR A 746 -6.64 33.80 11.09
N VAL A 747 -5.57 34.14 10.39
CA VAL A 747 -4.23 34.37 10.96
C VAL A 747 -3.69 35.72 10.51
N GLU A 748 -3.26 36.52 11.46
CA GLU A 748 -2.74 37.87 11.25
C GLU A 748 -1.28 37.96 11.68
N PHE A 749 -0.44 38.54 10.83
CA PHE A 749 1.00 38.73 11.06
C PHE A 749 1.32 40.20 11.12
N LYS A 750 2.30 40.56 11.96
CA LYS A 750 2.87 41.90 12.05
C LYS A 750 4.38 41.82 12.25
N ARG A 751 5.14 42.50 11.40
CA ARG A 751 6.59 42.70 11.53
C ARG A 751 6.96 44.15 11.19
N ALA A 752 8.02 44.66 11.81
CA ALA A 752 8.54 46.02 11.59
C ALA A 752 9.23 46.20 10.23
#